data_AF-A0A7M2AK84-F1
#
_entry.id   AF-A0A7M2AK84-F1
#
_cell.length_a   1.000
_cell.length_b   1.000
_cell.length_c   1.000
_cell.angle_alpha   90.00
_cell.angle_beta   90.00
_cell.angle_gamma   90.00
#
_symmetry.space_group_name_H-M   'P 1'
#
loop_
_entity.id
_entity.type
_entity.pdbx_description
1 polymer ?
#
loop_
_entity_poly.entity_id
_entity_poly.type
_entity_poly.pdbx_seq_one_letter_code
_entity_poly.pdbx_strand_id
1 'polypeptide(L)'
;MQIGGAIEPKAYRPYNPPKYSADYIFFTDLYWYAKAEVTKEINLTGGGRLSLNQSKQLNATVKTKTGDGNFGAETNVNTGSGGTTTWRSSNPGVATISNSGLVQAVSRGTTTITVLWEKDGFTLTTTTTVGVEEDPGNDGGNNNGGGGSCSPTIGPPSQGTTMNMSDLDPNANGVIKADNRSAEKFDVLKGIPTSESLYTNAFADSYLFKQAWVKMTGKTTYDCNVTISYAREWTESGPDICTEQGCTPGPSLPANDTVPVPYNFQITRDYSYWKINNLEVYRIAKATMKNYALPGETVTMMPSGYIPPTLESKNDEAVESHVKPGQTSAISYTPPKLTGSLNSPPNVPDDTSRLKGMAESNTPQSKVNNDLVKFNNTKIMDDAETTKDGPTPTNIPNPTTIGQDVLYKPNNMISNTLMNKEHTTSSGEIHYEVVPGNVNGGSNKVLPINGINTVTVHTPVVNYAFVSDDQPHNQKTIPDTTRSALILERPFIVRIPTSGQHMDVASYPGYGNRDYAKYFRMKQVRFPFDVYNADRSQFIPTKTWVDIPVNQLDTTFYLPVWVDEGNYQVEFRNIAENAPATFTEQPDANTNLAHHVASDTVPVEVIGRLYDFHVTDISDYNWENVFRKQLGSSEPTGVSYWTGLNHIDGDPRGNLAPFILPIRPGSHPVQGFRNVAVKTGYHIKFDLKTKGNMFGKQDGVRITPTFYFVSKDGSSRQEVDLYYHRGQERLIRIGTAEDLEKRFVVLNSRLRNVPGTELGDTARYQYTYELTAEEQSQTTLADYMVRLVDQISHQKTWVGRYDWMILSAPIRTLIGPKTNIPTGVNVDRANAAIQRWYGEYSLPADVYAVPKGTDLEPLARQNQLDEKAAVFLKNGYIVVNFNLETLRNGNTGAPHLQYIHAPLMNQWQMEGFSNIPVDSQGKTWPVKDGDVVFYHADQSSRNDFQSQVPH
;
A
#
# COMPACT_ATOMS: atom_id res chain seq x y z
N MET A 1 -18.28 17.05 6.11
CA MET A 1 -18.96 16.24 7.14
C MET A 1 -18.12 14.98 7.31
N GLN A 2 -17.37 14.87 8.41
CA GLN A 2 -16.51 13.73 8.70
C GLN A 2 -17.34 12.76 9.53
N ILE A 3 -17.79 11.65 8.95
CA ILE A 3 -18.48 10.60 9.71
C ILE A 3 -17.39 9.61 10.14
N GLY A 4 -16.84 9.87 11.33
CA GLY A 4 -15.83 9.03 11.98
C GLY A 4 -16.23 8.82 13.43
N GLY A 5 -17.02 7.78 13.68
CA GLY A 5 -17.36 7.28 15.00
C GLY A 5 -17.67 5.78 14.89
N ALA A 6 -17.30 5.00 15.90
CA ALA A 6 -17.61 3.58 15.96
C ALA A 6 -19.13 3.39 16.01
N ILE A 7 -19.71 2.75 14.99
CA ILE A 7 -21.13 2.40 14.96
C ILE A 7 -21.25 0.97 15.47
N GLU A 8 -21.93 0.78 16.58
CA GLU A 8 -22.22 -0.55 17.13
C GLU A 8 -23.23 -1.29 16.24
N PRO A 9 -23.02 -2.58 15.92
CA PRO A 9 -23.94 -3.35 15.10
C PRO A 9 -25.27 -3.56 15.83
N LYS A 10 -26.38 -3.51 15.08
CA LYS A 10 -27.72 -3.75 15.62
C LYS A 10 -27.94 -5.22 16.01
N ALA A 11 -27.23 -6.13 15.34
CA ALA A 11 -27.20 -7.55 15.67
C ALA A 11 -25.89 -8.16 15.18
N TYR A 12 -25.38 -9.16 15.90
CA TYR A 12 -24.33 -10.04 15.43
C TYR A 12 -24.77 -11.49 15.58
N ARG A 13 -24.41 -12.34 14.62
CA ARG A 13 -24.74 -13.77 14.62
C ARG A 13 -23.54 -14.61 14.16
N PRO A 14 -23.31 -15.80 14.75
CA PRO A 14 -22.30 -16.72 14.26
C PRO A 14 -22.66 -17.15 12.83
N TYR A 15 -21.71 -17.04 11.91
CA TYR A 15 -21.87 -17.51 10.54
C TYR A 15 -21.15 -18.85 10.34
N ASN A 16 -19.89 -18.94 10.77
CA ASN A 16 -19.09 -20.17 10.83
C ASN A 16 -17.88 -19.96 11.76
N PRO A 17 -17.92 -20.41 13.03
CA PRO A 17 -16.90 -20.08 14.02
C PRO A 17 -15.48 -20.34 13.51
N PRO A 18 -14.57 -19.35 13.59
CA PRO A 18 -14.68 -18.11 14.38
C PRO A 18 -15.30 -16.89 13.65
N LYS A 19 -15.98 -17.05 12.51
CA LYS A 19 -16.56 -15.94 11.72
C LYS A 19 -17.97 -15.54 12.17
N TYR A 20 -18.19 -14.23 12.32
CA TYR A 20 -19.47 -13.61 12.68
C TYR A 20 -19.98 -12.71 11.56
N SER A 21 -21.30 -12.62 11.42
CA SER A 21 -21.99 -11.64 10.57
C SER A 21 -22.59 -10.56 11.46
N ALA A 22 -22.46 -9.29 11.07
CA ALA A 22 -23.01 -8.16 11.80
C ALA A 22 -23.89 -7.29 10.90
N ASP A 23 -25.05 -6.90 11.39
CA ASP A 23 -26.02 -6.05 10.69
C ASP A 23 -25.92 -4.61 11.22
N TYR A 24 -25.69 -3.63 10.35
CA TYR A 24 -25.62 -2.21 10.69
C TYR A 24 -26.79 -1.45 10.09
N ILE A 25 -27.32 -0.46 10.81
CA ILE A 25 -28.29 0.50 10.29
C ILE A 25 -27.70 1.89 10.52
N PHE A 26 -27.59 2.68 9.45
CA PHE A 26 -27.31 4.10 9.55
C PHE A 26 -28.47 4.88 8.93
N PHE A 27 -28.90 5.92 9.64
CA PHE A 27 -29.85 6.89 9.14
C PHE A 27 -29.03 8.06 8.58
N THR A 28 -29.30 8.44 7.33
CA THR A 28 -28.65 9.60 6.70
C THR A 28 -29.73 10.61 6.34
N ASP A 29 -29.54 11.85 6.77
CA ASP A 29 -30.38 12.95 6.33
C ASP A 29 -29.86 13.43 4.96
N LEU A 30 -30.70 13.24 3.94
CA LEU A 30 -30.38 13.59 2.57
C LEU A 30 -30.92 14.99 2.28
N TYR A 31 -30.07 16.00 2.50
CA TYR A 31 -30.38 17.37 2.10
C TYR A 31 -30.05 17.56 0.62
N TRP A 32 -31.09 17.67 -0.20
CA TRP A 32 -30.98 18.07 -1.59
C TRP A 32 -31.58 19.46 -1.78
N TYR A 33 -30.92 20.26 -2.59
CA TYR A 33 -31.45 21.53 -3.10
C TYR A 33 -31.61 21.37 -4.60
N ALA A 34 -32.83 21.53 -5.12
CA ALA A 34 -33.03 21.72 -6.54
C ALA A 34 -33.60 23.11 -6.80
N LYS A 35 -33.15 23.72 -7.89
CA LYS A 35 -33.72 24.94 -8.44
C LYS A 35 -34.75 24.54 -9.50
N ALA A 36 -36.03 24.68 -9.18
CA ALA A 36 -37.09 24.58 -10.19
C ALA A 36 -37.24 25.94 -10.87
N GLU A 37 -36.92 26.01 -12.16
CA GLU A 37 -37.04 27.24 -12.95
C GLU A 37 -38.20 27.09 -13.95
N VAL A 38 -39.15 28.03 -13.93
CA VAL A 38 -40.25 28.08 -14.89
C VAL A 38 -40.18 29.45 -15.58
N THR A 39 -40.06 29.43 -16.90
CA THR A 39 -40.02 30.64 -17.74
C THR A 39 -41.27 30.68 -18.62
N LYS A 40 -41.95 31.83 -18.66
CA LYS A 40 -43.11 32.07 -19.53
C LYS A 40 -42.83 33.28 -20.42
N GLU A 41 -43.26 33.20 -21.68
CA GLU A 41 -43.12 34.27 -22.67
C GLU A 41 -44.49 34.55 -23.28
N ILE A 42 -44.85 35.82 -23.43
CA ILE A 42 -46.09 36.27 -24.07
C ILE A 42 -45.78 36.88 -25.44
N ASN A 43 -46.50 36.42 -26.45
CA ASN A 43 -46.46 36.94 -27.81
C ASN A 43 -47.80 37.59 -28.16
N LEU A 44 -47.76 38.65 -28.98
CA LEU A 44 -48.93 39.39 -29.41
C LEU A 44 -48.89 39.60 -30.91
N THR A 45 -49.98 39.29 -31.61
CA THR A 45 -50.11 39.58 -33.04
C THR A 45 -49.98 41.08 -33.32
N GLY A 46 -49.24 41.45 -34.37
CA GLY A 46 -49.03 42.84 -34.73
C GLY A 46 -50.33 43.61 -35.04
N GLY A 47 -50.43 44.83 -34.50
CA GLY A 47 -51.57 45.74 -34.63
C GLY A 47 -51.77 46.25 -36.06
N GLY A 48 -50.75 46.89 -36.64
CA GLY A 48 -50.76 47.33 -38.04
C GLY A 48 -51.64 48.55 -38.30
N ARG A 49 -51.94 48.82 -39.59
CA ARG A 49 -52.79 49.95 -40.02
C ARG A 49 -54.23 49.50 -40.26
N LEU A 50 -55.20 50.29 -39.80
CA LEU A 50 -56.63 50.09 -39.98
C LEU A 50 -57.25 51.32 -40.64
N SER A 51 -58.22 51.14 -41.52
CA SER A 51 -59.07 52.24 -42.00
C SER A 51 -60.11 52.61 -40.94
N LEU A 52 -60.64 53.84 -41.00
CA LEU A 52 -61.69 54.30 -40.10
C LEU A 52 -62.88 53.30 -40.07
N ASN A 53 -63.39 52.97 -38.89
CA ASN A 53 -64.44 51.96 -38.61
C ASN A 53 -64.05 50.48 -38.86
N GLN A 54 -62.83 50.17 -39.28
CA GLN A 54 -62.37 48.77 -39.41
C GLN A 54 -62.09 48.16 -38.03
N SER A 55 -62.36 46.86 -37.88
CA SER A 55 -61.99 46.08 -36.69
C SER A 55 -60.96 44.99 -37.03
N LYS A 56 -60.13 44.64 -36.04
CA LYS A 56 -59.11 43.58 -36.16
C LYS A 56 -58.97 42.81 -34.85
N GLN A 57 -58.99 41.49 -34.93
CA GLN A 57 -58.75 40.61 -33.80
C GLN A 57 -57.24 40.50 -33.53
N LEU A 58 -56.83 40.80 -32.30
CA LEU A 58 -55.48 40.50 -31.81
C LEU A 58 -55.50 39.20 -31.01
N ASN A 59 -54.44 38.40 -31.11
CA ASN A 59 -54.24 37.19 -30.33
C ASN A 59 -53.00 37.33 -29.46
N ALA A 60 -53.18 37.19 -28.16
CA ALA A 60 -52.09 37.00 -27.21
C ALA A 60 -51.89 35.49 -26.98
N THR A 61 -50.65 35.00 -27.16
CA THR A 61 -50.28 33.61 -26.90
C THR A 61 -49.20 33.54 -25.83
N VAL A 62 -49.25 32.50 -24.99
CA VAL A 62 -48.22 32.24 -23.96
C VAL A 62 -47.63 30.85 -24.18
N LYS A 63 -46.30 30.74 -24.12
CA LYS A 63 -45.56 29.47 -24.07
C LYS A 63 -44.80 29.36 -22.75
N THR A 64 -44.65 28.12 -22.26
CA THR A 64 -44.00 27.83 -20.97
C THR A 64 -42.83 26.86 -21.18
N LYS A 65 -41.73 27.11 -20.48
CA LYS A 65 -40.54 26.26 -20.40
C LYS A 65 -40.26 25.92 -18.93
N THR A 66 -39.93 24.66 -18.66
CA THR A 66 -39.55 24.17 -17.33
C THR A 66 -38.09 23.71 -17.36
N GLY A 67 -37.26 24.24 -16.47
CA GLY A 67 -35.83 23.95 -16.41
C GLY A 67 -35.08 24.43 -17.66
N ASP A 68 -34.15 23.60 -18.13
CA ASP A 68 -33.32 23.82 -19.32
C ASP A 68 -33.96 23.32 -20.64
N GLY A 69 -35.17 22.76 -20.58
CA GLY A 69 -35.90 22.25 -21.75
C GLY A 69 -36.32 23.32 -22.78
N ASN A 70 -36.93 22.87 -23.87
CA ASN A 70 -37.52 23.76 -24.88
C ASN A 70 -38.87 24.32 -24.41
N PHE A 71 -39.30 25.45 -24.96
CA PHE A 71 -40.67 25.94 -24.77
C PHE A 71 -41.68 24.94 -25.32
N GLY A 72 -42.74 24.69 -24.55
CA GLY A 72 -43.91 23.94 -25.00
C GLY A 72 -44.77 24.72 -25.99
N ALA A 73 -45.90 24.13 -26.39
CA ALA A 73 -46.83 24.74 -27.35
C ALA A 73 -47.37 26.10 -26.88
N GLU A 74 -47.57 27.02 -27.82
CA GLU A 74 -48.22 28.30 -27.57
C GLU A 74 -49.74 28.11 -27.33
N THR A 75 -50.25 28.78 -26.30
CA THR A 75 -51.68 28.76 -25.95
C THR A 75 -52.26 30.17 -26.10
N ASN A 76 -53.38 30.33 -26.81
CA ASN A 76 -54.09 31.61 -26.88
C ASN A 76 -54.76 31.92 -25.53
N VAL A 77 -54.48 33.10 -24.97
CA VAL A 77 -54.94 33.51 -23.64
C VAL A 77 -56.00 34.61 -23.66
N ASN A 78 -56.58 34.93 -24.82
CA ASN A 78 -57.56 36.02 -24.96
C ASN A 78 -58.83 35.84 -24.11
N THR A 79 -59.28 34.61 -23.90
CA THR A 79 -60.58 34.30 -23.27
C THR A 79 -60.45 33.68 -21.87
N GLY A 80 -59.31 33.89 -21.20
CA GLY A 80 -59.12 33.50 -19.80
C GLY A 80 -58.89 32.00 -19.55
N SER A 81 -58.69 31.19 -20.61
CA SER A 81 -58.30 29.78 -20.50
C SER A 81 -56.86 29.67 -19.99
N GLY A 82 -56.68 29.87 -18.69
CA GLY A 82 -55.43 29.65 -17.99
C GLY A 82 -54.78 30.89 -17.38
N GLY A 83 -55.50 31.97 -17.09
CA GLY A 83 -55.00 33.16 -16.38
C GLY A 83 -55.94 34.36 -16.54
N THR A 84 -55.65 35.49 -15.90
CA THR A 84 -56.40 36.74 -16.07
C THR A 84 -55.76 37.58 -17.17
N THR A 85 -56.51 37.90 -18.22
CA THR A 85 -56.03 38.73 -19.35
C THR A 85 -56.77 40.06 -19.38
N THR A 86 -56.02 41.16 -19.35
CA THR A 86 -56.56 42.53 -19.39
C THR A 86 -55.99 43.27 -20.61
N TRP A 87 -56.87 43.92 -21.37
CA TRP A 87 -56.51 44.70 -22.55
C TRP A 87 -56.73 46.20 -22.31
N ARG A 88 -55.83 47.03 -22.85
CA ARG A 88 -55.94 48.49 -22.75
C ARG A 88 -55.45 49.17 -24.02
N SER A 89 -56.15 50.21 -24.46
CA SER A 89 -55.68 51.17 -25.46
C SER A 89 -55.14 52.42 -24.76
N SER A 90 -53.97 52.92 -25.17
CA SER A 90 -53.41 54.16 -24.64
C SER A 90 -54.24 55.40 -25.03
N ASN A 91 -54.95 55.33 -26.16
CA ASN A 91 -55.87 56.36 -26.64
C ASN A 91 -57.13 55.71 -27.26
N PRO A 92 -58.17 55.45 -26.44
CA PRO A 92 -59.44 54.88 -26.92
C PRO A 92 -60.16 55.74 -27.96
N GLY A 93 -59.85 57.05 -28.05
CA GLY A 93 -60.39 57.93 -29.09
C GLY A 93 -59.86 57.62 -30.49
N VAL A 94 -58.69 56.97 -30.61
CA VAL A 94 -58.10 56.54 -31.89
C VAL A 94 -58.50 55.10 -32.23
N ALA A 95 -58.37 54.17 -31.27
CA ALA A 95 -58.93 52.82 -31.39
C ALA A 95 -59.27 52.23 -30.01
N THR A 96 -60.43 51.59 -29.89
CA THR A 96 -60.86 50.86 -28.68
C THR A 96 -60.46 49.39 -28.78
N ILE A 97 -60.39 48.69 -27.63
CA ILE A 97 -60.17 47.24 -27.59
C ILE A 97 -61.10 46.57 -26.57
N SER A 98 -61.68 45.43 -26.95
CA SER A 98 -62.52 44.61 -26.07
C SER A 98 -61.70 43.69 -25.16
N ASN A 99 -62.36 43.11 -24.15
CA ASN A 99 -61.75 42.10 -23.27
C ASN A 99 -61.36 40.79 -23.98
N SER A 100 -61.84 40.57 -25.21
CA SER A 100 -61.45 39.41 -26.03
C SER A 100 -60.33 39.73 -27.02
N GLY A 101 -59.75 40.94 -26.99
CA GLY A 101 -58.67 41.37 -27.89
C GLY A 101 -59.13 41.91 -29.25
N LEU A 102 -60.42 42.27 -29.41
CA LEU A 102 -60.93 42.85 -30.66
C LEU A 102 -60.73 44.36 -30.67
N VAL A 103 -59.90 44.86 -31.59
CA VAL A 103 -59.65 46.29 -31.79
C VAL A 103 -60.65 46.89 -32.77
N GLN A 104 -61.14 48.10 -32.51
CA GLN A 104 -62.00 48.87 -33.41
C GLN A 104 -61.45 50.28 -33.62
N ALA A 105 -61.24 50.68 -34.88
CA ALA A 105 -60.74 51.99 -35.25
C ALA A 105 -61.82 53.08 -35.09
N VAL A 106 -61.47 54.20 -34.43
CA VAL A 106 -62.41 55.27 -34.04
C VAL A 106 -62.07 56.61 -34.69
N SER A 107 -60.80 57.03 -34.73
CA SER A 107 -60.38 58.28 -35.38
C SER A 107 -58.91 58.25 -35.80
N ARG A 108 -58.50 59.15 -36.71
CA ARG A 108 -57.13 59.22 -37.24
C ARG A 108 -56.09 59.40 -36.13
N GLY A 109 -55.03 58.60 -36.19
CA GLY A 109 -53.91 58.68 -35.25
C GLY A 109 -53.29 57.33 -34.98
N THR A 110 -52.37 57.27 -34.02
CA THR A 110 -51.74 56.02 -33.57
C THR A 110 -52.02 55.79 -32.10
N THR A 111 -52.41 54.57 -31.73
CA THR A 111 -52.56 54.17 -30.33
C THR A 111 -51.81 52.87 -30.07
N THR A 112 -51.27 52.74 -28.86
CA THR A 112 -50.62 51.52 -28.39
C THR A 112 -51.63 50.69 -27.63
N ILE A 113 -51.81 49.46 -28.09
CA ILE A 113 -52.59 48.44 -27.40
C ILE A 113 -51.64 47.65 -26.51
N THR A 114 -52.00 47.54 -25.23
CA THR A 114 -51.28 46.76 -24.22
C THR A 114 -52.13 45.58 -23.80
N VAL A 115 -51.50 44.40 -23.70
CA VAL A 115 -52.07 43.24 -23.03
C VAL A 115 -51.28 42.96 -21.76
N LEU A 116 -51.98 42.66 -20.68
CA LEU A 116 -51.45 42.19 -19.41
C LEU A 116 -52.04 40.81 -19.15
N TRP A 117 -51.19 39.82 -18.91
CA TRP A 117 -51.59 38.46 -18.55
C TRP A 117 -50.99 38.07 -17.21
N GLU A 118 -51.82 37.55 -16.32
CA GLU A 118 -51.43 37.18 -14.96
C GLU A 118 -51.87 35.76 -14.61
N LYS A 119 -50.92 34.95 -14.12
CA LYS A 119 -51.18 33.59 -13.64
C LYS A 119 -50.05 33.07 -12.76
N ASP A 120 -50.37 32.40 -11.66
CA ASP A 120 -49.41 31.67 -10.79
C ASP A 120 -48.18 32.52 -10.38
N GLY A 121 -48.39 33.81 -10.10
CA GLY A 121 -47.33 34.76 -9.71
C GLY A 121 -46.51 35.35 -10.87
N PHE A 122 -46.81 34.98 -12.12
CA PHE A 122 -46.24 35.60 -13.31
C PHE A 122 -47.14 36.72 -13.82
N THR A 123 -46.56 37.89 -14.05
CA THR A 123 -47.19 39.04 -14.69
C THR A 123 -46.42 39.36 -15.96
N LEU A 124 -47.04 39.12 -17.11
CA LEU A 124 -46.44 39.33 -18.43
C LEU A 124 -47.19 40.43 -19.16
N THR A 125 -46.46 41.36 -19.77
CA THR A 125 -47.06 42.42 -20.58
C THR A 125 -46.33 42.56 -21.90
N THR A 126 -47.10 42.86 -22.95
CA THR A 126 -46.56 43.21 -24.25
C THR A 126 -47.51 44.19 -24.93
N THR A 127 -46.99 44.89 -25.94
CA THR A 127 -47.71 45.97 -26.61
C THR A 127 -47.58 45.88 -28.12
N THR A 128 -48.56 46.40 -28.84
CA THR A 128 -48.46 46.66 -30.28
C THR A 128 -49.08 48.00 -30.63
N THR A 129 -48.56 48.65 -31.66
CA THR A 129 -49.14 49.90 -32.19
C THR A 129 -50.20 49.60 -33.25
N VAL A 130 -51.29 50.36 -33.20
CA VAL A 130 -52.35 50.41 -34.21
C VAL A 130 -52.41 51.83 -34.76
N GLY A 131 -52.24 51.97 -36.08
CA GLY A 131 -52.42 53.24 -36.79
C GLY A 131 -53.76 53.29 -37.52
N VAL A 132 -54.47 54.42 -37.42
CA VAL A 132 -55.73 54.67 -38.15
C VAL A 132 -55.50 55.83 -39.11
N GLU A 133 -55.66 55.57 -40.40
CA GLU A 133 -55.47 56.54 -41.49
C GLU A 133 -56.79 56.72 -42.28
N GLU A 134 -57.04 57.95 -42.78
CA GLU A 134 -58.09 58.24 -43.79
C GLU A 134 -57.45 58.27 -45.18
N ASP A 135 -58.18 57.81 -46.19
CA ASP A 135 -57.82 57.90 -47.62
C ASP A 135 -57.52 59.37 -48.02
N PRO A 136 -56.56 59.67 -48.91
CA PRO A 136 -55.97 61.00 -49.02
C PRO A 136 -56.89 61.92 -49.84
N GLY A 137 -57.50 62.89 -49.17
CA GLY A 137 -58.34 63.90 -49.80
C GLY A 137 -58.12 65.28 -49.20
N ASN A 138 -57.11 65.97 -49.74
CA ASN A 138 -57.07 67.41 -50.02
C ASN A 138 -57.42 68.40 -48.88
N ASP A 139 -56.42 69.10 -48.35
CA ASP A 139 -56.68 70.48 -47.91
C ASP A 139 -55.45 71.39 -48.07
N GLY A 140 -55.70 72.55 -48.65
CA GLY A 140 -54.69 73.50 -49.14
C GLY A 140 -54.14 74.42 -48.07
N GLY A 141 -52.84 74.70 -48.16
CA GLY A 141 -52.14 75.70 -47.35
C GLY A 141 -51.08 76.41 -48.18
N ASN A 142 -51.37 77.68 -48.50
CA ASN A 142 -50.58 78.61 -49.29
C ASN A 142 -49.24 78.94 -48.62
N ASN A 143 -48.11 78.59 -49.23
CA ASN A 143 -46.80 79.17 -48.92
C ASN A 143 -45.97 79.26 -50.20
N ASN A 144 -45.66 80.49 -50.59
CA ASN A 144 -44.89 80.82 -51.78
C ASN A 144 -43.40 80.67 -51.45
N GLY A 145 -42.89 79.45 -51.61
CA GLY A 145 -41.49 79.08 -51.42
C GLY A 145 -41.33 77.59 -51.70
N GLY A 146 -40.79 77.26 -52.87
CA GLY A 146 -40.54 75.87 -53.25
C GLY A 146 -39.56 75.23 -52.28
N GLY A 147 -40.05 74.30 -51.46
CA GLY A 147 -39.27 73.50 -50.54
C GLY A 147 -39.29 72.03 -50.97
N GLY A 148 -38.11 71.42 -51.03
CA GLY A 148 -37.96 69.99 -51.28
C GLY A 148 -37.37 69.28 -50.07
N SER A 149 -37.66 67.98 -49.96
CA SER A 149 -37.07 67.09 -48.96
C SER A 149 -36.31 65.96 -49.65
N CYS A 150 -35.28 65.47 -48.97
CA CYS A 150 -34.58 64.26 -49.36
C CYS A 150 -34.99 63.13 -48.43
N SER A 151 -35.46 62.02 -49.00
CA SER A 151 -35.85 60.83 -48.25
C SER A 151 -34.72 59.80 -48.29
N PRO A 152 -34.20 59.34 -47.13
CA PRO A 152 -33.15 58.34 -47.09
C PRO A 152 -33.67 56.92 -47.30
N THR A 153 -32.93 56.13 -48.06
CA THR A 153 -33.06 54.68 -48.19
C THR A 153 -31.71 54.03 -47.90
N ILE A 154 -31.65 53.11 -46.94
CA ILE A 154 -30.43 52.36 -46.63
C ILE A 154 -30.32 51.21 -47.62
N GLY A 155 -29.29 51.22 -48.48
CA GLY A 155 -29.01 50.10 -49.36
C GLY A 155 -28.49 48.89 -48.60
N PRO A 156 -28.72 47.66 -49.09
CA PRO A 156 -28.21 46.45 -48.45
C PRO A 156 -26.67 46.48 -48.41
N PRO A 157 -26.04 46.14 -47.28
CA PRO A 157 -24.60 46.15 -47.17
C PRO A 157 -23.99 44.92 -47.85
N SER A 158 -22.76 45.06 -48.32
CA SER A 158 -21.92 43.99 -48.86
C SER A 158 -20.82 43.63 -47.86
N GLN A 159 -20.48 42.34 -47.79
CA GLN A 159 -19.38 41.85 -46.94
C GLN A 159 -18.04 42.22 -47.56
N GLY A 160 -17.20 42.90 -46.77
CA GLY A 160 -15.82 43.23 -47.09
C GLY A 160 -14.84 42.32 -46.34
N THR A 161 -13.78 42.90 -45.78
CA THR A 161 -12.73 42.17 -45.06
C THR A 161 -13.27 41.50 -43.80
N THR A 162 -12.85 40.25 -43.57
CA THR A 162 -13.12 39.51 -42.33
C THR A 162 -11.85 39.36 -41.49
N MET A 163 -11.93 39.73 -40.21
CA MET A 163 -10.88 39.50 -39.21
C MET A 163 -11.15 38.17 -38.50
N ASN A 164 -10.33 37.17 -38.78
CA ASN A 164 -10.44 35.84 -38.17
C ASN A 164 -9.29 35.60 -37.20
N MET A 165 -9.59 35.00 -36.05
CA MET A 165 -8.59 34.48 -35.12
C MET A 165 -9.19 33.33 -34.31
N SER A 166 -8.38 32.36 -33.91
CA SER A 166 -8.82 31.27 -33.07
C SER A 166 -7.67 30.65 -32.30
N ASP A 167 -7.97 30.20 -31.09
CA ASP A 167 -7.14 29.30 -30.31
C ASP A 167 -8.03 28.22 -29.69
N LEU A 168 -8.05 27.04 -30.35
CA LEU A 168 -8.90 25.90 -29.98
C LEU A 168 -8.08 24.68 -29.56
N ASP A 169 -6.75 24.75 -29.63
CA ASP A 169 -5.86 23.73 -29.09
C ASP A 169 -5.56 24.13 -27.63
N PRO A 170 -5.89 23.30 -26.64
CA PRO A 170 -5.72 23.66 -25.24
C PRO A 170 -4.27 23.59 -24.77
N ASN A 171 -3.33 23.18 -25.62
CA ASN A 171 -1.93 22.90 -25.26
C ASN A 171 -1.82 21.99 -24.02
N ALA A 172 -2.77 21.06 -23.91
CA ALA A 172 -3.03 20.34 -22.67
C ALA A 172 -1.99 19.25 -22.43
N ASN A 173 -1.37 19.29 -21.24
CA ASN A 173 -0.42 18.28 -20.78
C ASN A 173 -0.64 17.96 -19.30
N GLY A 174 -0.06 16.86 -18.81
CA GLY A 174 -0.21 16.52 -17.40
C GLY A 174 0.69 15.40 -16.91
N VAL A 175 0.64 15.17 -15.61
CA VAL A 175 1.48 14.20 -14.91
C VAL A 175 0.69 13.45 -13.84
N ILE A 176 1.11 12.22 -13.57
CA ILE A 176 0.67 11.41 -12.44
C ILE A 176 1.93 11.00 -11.70
N LYS A 177 2.18 11.51 -10.48
CA LYS A 177 3.39 11.22 -9.71
C LYS A 177 3.05 10.88 -8.26
N ALA A 178 4.02 10.38 -7.51
CA ALA A 178 3.87 10.14 -6.07
C ALA A 178 3.50 11.45 -5.35
N ASP A 179 2.67 11.37 -4.31
CA ASP A 179 2.32 12.53 -3.49
C ASP A 179 3.53 13.23 -2.86
N ASN A 180 3.29 14.42 -2.30
CA ASN A 180 4.30 15.41 -1.90
C ASN A 180 5.01 16.01 -3.12
N ARG A 181 4.24 16.64 -4.02
CA ARG A 181 4.72 17.30 -5.24
C ARG A 181 6.00 18.11 -4.99
N SER A 182 7.02 17.87 -5.81
CA SER A 182 8.39 18.44 -5.71
C SER A 182 9.29 17.83 -4.62
N ALA A 183 8.79 16.86 -3.86
CA ALA A 183 9.52 16.08 -2.85
C ALA A 183 9.06 14.61 -2.89
N GLU A 184 8.84 14.10 -4.11
CA GLU A 184 8.31 12.77 -4.35
C GLU A 184 9.25 11.70 -3.78
N LYS A 185 8.72 10.89 -2.85
CA LYS A 185 9.48 9.81 -2.23
C LYS A 185 9.80 8.67 -3.20
N PHE A 186 8.93 8.46 -4.19
CA PHE A 186 9.02 7.37 -5.17
C PHE A 186 9.04 7.94 -6.59
N ASP A 187 9.88 7.35 -7.44
CA ASP A 187 9.78 7.56 -8.88
C ASP A 187 8.77 6.57 -9.46
N VAL A 188 7.58 7.07 -9.81
CA VAL A 188 6.48 6.27 -10.35
C VAL A 188 6.79 5.60 -11.69
N LEU A 189 7.82 6.04 -12.42
CA LEU A 189 8.27 5.35 -13.63
C LEU A 189 8.98 4.04 -13.29
N LYS A 190 9.63 3.98 -12.13
CA LYS A 190 10.40 2.85 -11.62
C LYS A 190 9.58 1.95 -10.72
N GLY A 191 8.79 2.52 -9.83
CA GLY A 191 7.97 1.78 -8.88
C GLY A 191 7.36 2.69 -7.83
N ILE A 192 6.10 2.44 -7.50
CA ILE A 192 5.45 2.94 -6.30
C ILE A 192 4.66 1.80 -5.64
N PRO A 193 4.79 1.59 -4.33
CA PRO A 193 4.02 0.56 -3.63
C PRO A 193 2.53 0.85 -3.63
N THR A 194 1.73 -0.19 -3.48
CA THR A 194 0.35 -0.04 -3.02
C THR A 194 0.31 0.61 -1.62
N SER A 195 -0.84 1.19 -1.24
CA SER A 195 -1.00 1.95 0.01
C SER A 195 -0.14 3.21 0.12
N GLU A 196 0.55 3.60 -0.96
CA GLU A 196 1.03 4.96 -1.20
C GLU A 196 0.01 5.71 -2.06
N SER A 197 0.18 7.03 -2.16
CA SER A 197 -0.77 7.90 -2.87
C SER A 197 -0.09 8.68 -3.98
N LEU A 198 -0.86 8.99 -5.01
CA LEU A 198 -0.48 9.73 -6.19
C LEU A 198 -1.16 11.11 -6.21
N TYR A 199 -0.52 12.10 -6.81
CA TYR A 199 -1.19 13.30 -7.28
C TYR A 199 -1.37 13.27 -8.80
N THR A 200 -2.43 13.90 -9.27
CA THR A 200 -2.67 14.18 -10.68
C THR A 200 -2.60 15.69 -10.90
N ASN A 201 -1.93 16.14 -11.96
CA ASN A 201 -1.85 17.55 -12.33
C ASN A 201 -2.04 17.69 -13.84
N ALA A 202 -2.91 18.61 -14.27
CA ALA A 202 -3.08 18.98 -15.67
C ALA A 202 -2.79 20.48 -15.87
N PHE A 203 -2.28 20.80 -17.05
CA PHE A 203 -2.01 22.16 -17.50
C PHE A 203 -2.66 22.32 -18.86
N ALA A 204 -3.28 23.47 -19.09
CA ALA A 204 -3.92 23.81 -20.34
C ALA A 204 -4.16 25.32 -20.39
N ASP A 205 -4.55 25.83 -21.55
CA ASP A 205 -4.87 27.22 -21.75
C ASP A 205 -6.12 27.65 -20.97
N SER A 206 -6.07 28.84 -20.36
CA SER A 206 -7.12 29.35 -19.47
C SER A 206 -8.50 29.46 -20.11
N TYR A 207 -8.56 29.59 -21.43
CA TYR A 207 -9.78 29.60 -22.22
C TYR A 207 -9.45 29.22 -23.66
N LEU A 208 -10.47 28.87 -24.44
CA LEU A 208 -10.36 28.70 -25.89
C LEU A 208 -11.25 29.73 -26.57
N PHE A 209 -10.91 30.14 -27.78
CA PHE A 209 -11.78 31.03 -28.54
C PHE A 209 -11.70 30.84 -30.05
N LYS A 210 -12.73 31.31 -30.73
CA LYS A 210 -12.80 31.49 -32.19
C LYS A 210 -13.61 32.74 -32.47
N GLN A 211 -13.08 33.62 -33.31
CA GLN A 211 -13.72 34.87 -33.69
C GLN A 211 -13.67 35.08 -35.20
N ALA A 212 -14.72 35.71 -35.72
CA ALA A 212 -14.79 36.24 -37.08
C ALA A 212 -15.59 37.56 -37.06
N TRP A 213 -14.91 38.67 -37.30
CA TRP A 213 -15.54 39.99 -37.45
C TRP A 213 -15.61 40.34 -38.92
N VAL A 214 -16.78 40.61 -39.47
CA VAL A 214 -16.94 41.00 -40.88
C VAL A 214 -17.21 42.49 -41.00
N LYS A 215 -16.45 43.17 -41.86
CA LYS A 215 -16.71 44.58 -42.19
C LYS A 215 -17.81 44.65 -43.24
N MET A 216 -18.93 45.27 -42.89
CA MET A 216 -20.05 45.52 -43.78
C MET A 216 -19.89 46.91 -44.40
N THR A 217 -20.07 47.02 -45.73
CA THR A 217 -19.99 48.30 -46.45
C THR A 217 -21.21 48.50 -47.34
N GLY A 218 -21.79 49.69 -47.34
CA GLY A 218 -22.97 49.99 -48.14
C GLY A 218 -23.14 51.48 -48.37
N LYS A 219 -24.28 51.85 -48.97
CA LYS A 219 -24.61 53.24 -49.27
C LYS A 219 -26.01 53.57 -48.78
N THR A 220 -26.16 54.73 -48.15
CA THR A 220 -27.47 55.36 -47.96
C THR A 220 -27.73 56.25 -49.17
N THR A 221 -28.80 55.98 -49.91
CA THR A 221 -29.25 56.78 -51.05
C THR A 221 -30.31 57.75 -50.57
N TYR A 222 -30.16 59.03 -50.93
CA TYR A 222 -31.15 60.06 -50.64
C TYR A 222 -31.82 60.47 -51.94
N ASP A 223 -33.11 60.17 -52.04
CA ASP A 223 -33.97 60.61 -53.14
C ASP A 223 -34.46 62.01 -52.83
N CYS A 224 -33.89 63.01 -53.51
CA CYS A 224 -34.22 64.41 -53.33
C CYS A 224 -35.20 64.87 -54.40
N ASN A 225 -36.40 65.26 -53.97
CA ASN A 225 -37.42 65.83 -54.83
C ASN A 225 -37.63 67.29 -54.43
N VAL A 226 -37.21 68.22 -55.28
CA VAL A 226 -37.28 69.66 -55.03
C VAL A 226 -38.06 70.34 -56.13
N THR A 227 -39.17 70.99 -55.78
CA THR A 227 -39.95 71.79 -56.73
C THR A 227 -39.57 73.26 -56.57
N ILE A 228 -39.04 73.88 -57.62
CA ILE A 228 -38.71 75.31 -57.64
C ILE A 228 -39.70 76.03 -58.56
N SER A 229 -40.29 77.10 -58.04
CA SER A 229 -41.20 77.97 -58.78
C SER A 229 -40.43 79.13 -59.40
N TYR A 230 -40.39 79.20 -60.72
CA TYR A 230 -39.77 80.30 -61.46
C TYR A 230 -40.83 81.30 -61.88
N ALA A 231 -40.77 82.51 -61.33
CA ALA A 231 -41.58 83.63 -61.78
C ALA A 231 -41.01 84.16 -63.10
N ARG A 232 -41.81 84.14 -64.17
CA ARG A 232 -41.45 84.67 -65.49
C ARG A 232 -42.34 85.83 -65.85
N GLU A 233 -41.77 86.79 -66.56
CA GLU A 233 -42.49 87.95 -67.06
C GLU A 233 -42.07 88.22 -68.50
N TRP A 234 -43.06 88.40 -69.38
CA TRP A 234 -42.89 88.77 -70.78
C TRP A 234 -43.99 89.74 -71.20
N THR A 235 -43.94 90.20 -72.45
CA THR A 235 -44.94 91.11 -73.01
C THR A 235 -45.72 90.39 -74.10
N GLU A 236 -47.04 90.49 -74.10
CA GLU A 236 -47.91 89.95 -75.17
C GLU A 236 -48.51 91.09 -75.98
N SER A 237 -48.68 90.88 -77.29
CA SER A 237 -49.36 91.85 -78.15
C SER A 237 -50.80 92.06 -77.67
N GLY A 238 -51.17 93.31 -77.38
CA GLY A 238 -52.54 93.65 -77.00
C GLY A 238 -53.50 93.43 -78.18
N PRO A 239 -54.80 93.23 -77.93
CA PRO A 239 -55.79 92.96 -78.97
C PRO A 239 -55.77 94.05 -80.05
N ASP A 240 -55.86 93.63 -81.31
CA ASP A 240 -55.78 94.53 -82.47
C ASP A 240 -56.84 95.64 -82.38
N ILE A 241 -56.37 96.89 -82.50
CA ILE A 241 -57.23 98.07 -82.56
C ILE A 241 -57.62 98.26 -84.03
N CYS A 242 -58.85 97.87 -84.36
CA CYS A 242 -59.39 97.95 -85.71
C CYS A 242 -60.14 99.28 -85.92
N THR A 243 -59.71 100.06 -86.91
CA THR A 243 -60.44 101.23 -87.44
C THR A 243 -60.82 100.99 -88.90
N GLU A 244 -61.67 101.83 -89.50
CA GLU A 244 -62.17 101.66 -90.88
C GLU A 244 -61.06 101.58 -91.96
N GLN A 245 -59.79 101.84 -91.60
CA GLN A 245 -58.62 101.76 -92.48
C GLN A 245 -57.72 100.53 -92.24
N GLY A 246 -58.09 99.63 -91.32
CA GLY A 246 -57.34 98.40 -90.99
C GLY A 246 -57.01 98.26 -89.50
N CYS A 247 -56.63 97.06 -89.10
CA CYS A 247 -56.30 96.71 -87.72
C CYS A 247 -54.79 96.85 -87.45
N THR A 248 -54.42 97.54 -86.37
CA THR A 248 -53.03 97.58 -85.87
C THR A 248 -52.97 96.97 -84.46
N PRO A 249 -51.95 96.15 -84.13
CA PRO A 249 -51.82 95.54 -82.81
C PRO A 249 -51.85 96.56 -81.66
N GLY A 250 -52.62 96.26 -80.62
CA GLY A 250 -52.73 97.11 -79.42
C GLY A 250 -51.44 97.16 -78.59
N PRO A 251 -51.30 98.14 -77.68
CA PRO A 251 -50.10 98.27 -76.83
C PRO A 251 -49.85 96.97 -76.04
N SER A 252 -48.59 96.56 -75.98
CA SER A 252 -48.18 95.29 -75.37
C SER A 252 -48.53 95.24 -73.88
N LEU A 253 -49.27 94.20 -73.47
CA LEU A 253 -49.71 93.97 -72.09
C LEU A 253 -48.67 93.11 -71.35
N PRO A 254 -48.41 93.38 -70.05
CA PRO A 254 -47.55 92.53 -69.24
C PRO A 254 -48.22 91.18 -69.00
N ALA A 255 -47.56 90.10 -69.40
CA ALA A 255 -47.95 88.73 -69.10
C ALA A 255 -46.93 88.14 -68.11
N ASN A 256 -47.43 87.45 -67.10
CA ASN A 256 -46.59 86.74 -66.15
C ASN A 256 -47.18 85.37 -65.86
N ASP A 257 -46.29 84.42 -65.58
CA ASP A 257 -46.68 83.15 -65.00
C ASP A 257 -45.65 82.72 -63.95
N THR A 258 -46.01 81.65 -63.26
CA THR A 258 -45.08 80.93 -62.41
C THR A 258 -45.04 79.50 -62.89
N VAL A 259 -43.85 79.05 -63.29
CA VAL A 259 -43.65 77.66 -63.72
C VAL A 259 -43.01 76.89 -62.57
N PRO A 260 -43.73 75.95 -61.93
CA PRO A 260 -43.11 74.98 -61.04
C PRO A 260 -42.34 73.96 -61.86
N VAL A 261 -41.04 73.83 -61.60
CA VAL A 261 -40.18 72.79 -62.20
C VAL A 261 -39.73 71.81 -61.12
N PRO A 262 -40.05 70.51 -61.26
CA PRO A 262 -39.54 69.48 -60.35
C PRO A 262 -38.11 69.09 -60.74
N TYR A 263 -37.22 69.08 -59.75
CA TYR A 263 -35.87 68.56 -59.85
C TYR A 263 -35.77 67.29 -59.00
N ASN A 264 -35.43 66.18 -59.66
CA ASN A 264 -35.24 64.89 -59.02
C ASN A 264 -33.78 64.46 -59.24
N PHE A 265 -33.06 64.24 -58.15
CA PHE A 265 -31.69 63.74 -58.21
C PHE A 265 -31.37 62.92 -56.96
N GLN A 266 -30.37 62.05 -57.07
CA GLN A 266 -29.88 61.24 -55.97
C GLN A 266 -28.52 61.72 -55.50
N ILE A 267 -28.34 61.70 -54.18
CA ILE A 267 -27.03 61.78 -53.54
C ILE A 267 -26.82 60.54 -52.68
N THR A 268 -25.55 60.16 -52.47
CA THR A 268 -25.22 58.95 -51.69
C THR A 268 -24.26 59.26 -50.57
N ARG A 269 -24.37 58.46 -49.51
CA ARG A 269 -23.55 58.48 -48.30
C ARG A 269 -23.04 57.08 -48.04
N ASP A 270 -21.77 56.85 -48.31
CA ASP A 270 -21.12 55.56 -48.03
C ASP A 270 -21.03 55.37 -46.51
N TYR A 271 -21.23 54.14 -46.05
CA TYR A 271 -21.11 53.76 -44.64
C TYR A 271 -20.36 52.43 -44.49
N SER A 272 -19.73 52.20 -43.34
CA SER A 272 -19.22 50.90 -42.95
C SER A 272 -19.34 50.62 -41.45
N TYR A 273 -19.59 49.37 -41.08
CA TYR A 273 -19.65 48.92 -39.69
C TYR A 273 -19.15 47.48 -39.59
N TRP A 274 -18.83 47.01 -38.38
CA TRP A 274 -18.39 45.66 -38.11
C TRP A 274 -19.47 44.85 -37.43
N LYS A 275 -19.60 43.59 -37.86
CA LYS A 275 -20.59 42.65 -37.37
C LYS A 275 -19.91 41.35 -36.93
N ILE A 276 -20.50 40.68 -35.94
CA ILE A 276 -20.10 39.37 -35.47
C ILE A 276 -20.58 38.31 -36.47
N ASN A 277 -19.64 37.71 -37.20
CA ASN A 277 -19.93 36.57 -38.06
C ASN A 277 -19.88 35.25 -37.27
N ASN A 278 -18.91 35.10 -36.36
CA ASN A 278 -18.79 33.98 -35.42
C ASN A 278 -18.05 34.43 -34.16
N LEU A 279 -18.52 33.98 -32.99
CA LEU A 279 -17.90 34.22 -31.70
C LEU A 279 -18.12 33.00 -30.80
N GLU A 280 -17.01 32.35 -30.46
CA GLU A 280 -16.94 31.19 -29.57
C GLU A 280 -15.89 31.47 -28.48
N VAL A 281 -16.26 31.37 -27.21
CA VAL A 281 -15.38 31.48 -26.04
C VAL A 281 -15.75 30.38 -25.06
N TYR A 282 -14.73 29.70 -24.56
CA TYR A 282 -14.88 28.54 -23.68
C TYR A 282 -14.11 28.69 -22.37
N ARG A 283 -14.68 28.18 -21.28
CA ARG A 283 -14.02 28.08 -19.97
C ARG A 283 -13.66 26.62 -19.67
N ILE A 284 -12.62 26.40 -18.87
CA ILE A 284 -12.34 25.07 -18.30
C ILE A 284 -13.48 24.65 -17.38
N ALA A 285 -14.00 23.44 -17.57
CA ALA A 285 -15.02 22.83 -16.72
C ALA A 285 -14.41 21.81 -15.75
N LYS A 286 -13.58 20.89 -16.27
CA LYS A 286 -12.90 19.84 -15.50
C LYS A 286 -11.80 19.19 -16.33
N ALA A 287 -10.94 18.41 -15.68
CA ALA A 287 -10.07 17.45 -16.33
C ALA A 287 -10.24 16.06 -15.69
N THR A 288 -10.03 15.01 -16.48
CA THR A 288 -10.01 13.63 -16.01
C THR A 288 -8.68 12.98 -16.37
N MET A 289 -8.15 12.17 -15.46
CA MET A 289 -6.96 11.35 -15.67
C MET A 289 -7.31 9.88 -15.42
N LYS A 290 -6.76 8.99 -16.22
CA LYS A 290 -6.93 7.55 -16.11
C LYS A 290 -5.60 6.84 -16.03
N ASN A 291 -5.48 5.88 -15.12
CA ASN A 291 -4.34 4.99 -14.99
C ASN A 291 -4.73 3.83 -14.05
N TYR A 292 -4.15 2.65 -14.25
CA TYR A 292 -4.33 1.46 -13.41
C TYR A 292 -4.17 1.72 -11.90
N ALA A 293 -3.21 2.57 -11.51
CA ALA A 293 -2.88 2.87 -10.12
C ALA A 293 -3.81 3.91 -9.47
N LEU A 294 -4.67 4.59 -10.23
CA LEU A 294 -5.60 5.58 -9.69
C LEU A 294 -6.81 4.89 -9.04
N PRO A 295 -7.41 5.50 -7.99
CA PRO A 295 -8.60 4.96 -7.34
C PRO A 295 -9.76 4.91 -8.33
N GLY A 296 -10.30 3.71 -8.55
CA GLY A 296 -11.34 3.48 -9.56
C GLY A 296 -10.87 3.70 -11.01
N GLU A 297 -9.56 3.64 -11.24
CA GLU A 297 -8.85 3.88 -12.52
C GLU A 297 -9.03 5.27 -13.14
N THR A 298 -9.95 6.10 -12.65
CA THR A 298 -10.25 7.43 -13.18
C THR A 298 -10.39 8.44 -12.04
N VAL A 299 -9.67 9.56 -12.16
CA VAL A 299 -9.73 10.68 -11.23
C VAL A 299 -10.16 11.94 -11.96
N THR A 300 -11.15 12.65 -11.41
CA THR A 300 -11.61 13.95 -11.89
C THR A 300 -11.03 15.08 -11.05
N MET A 301 -10.51 16.10 -11.73
CA MET A 301 -10.02 17.37 -11.20
C MET A 301 -10.99 18.49 -11.59
N MET A 302 -11.50 19.22 -10.59
CA MET A 302 -12.29 20.43 -10.79
C MET A 302 -11.35 21.64 -10.66
N PRO A 303 -11.51 22.69 -11.49
CA PRO A 303 -10.65 23.85 -11.44
C PRO A 303 -10.78 24.60 -10.10
N SER A 304 -9.65 24.83 -9.42
CA SER A 304 -9.57 25.56 -8.14
C SER A 304 -8.82 26.88 -8.31
N GLY A 305 -9.30 27.97 -7.71
CA GLY A 305 -8.67 29.30 -7.87
C GLY A 305 -8.66 29.84 -9.32
N TYR A 306 -9.41 29.20 -10.22
CA TYR A 306 -9.55 29.58 -11.62
C TYR A 306 -10.59 30.69 -11.79
N ILE A 307 -10.21 31.74 -12.51
CA ILE A 307 -11.12 32.81 -12.90
C ILE A 307 -11.55 32.55 -14.34
N PRO A 308 -12.81 32.14 -14.59
CA PRO A 308 -13.29 31.89 -15.94
C PRO A 308 -13.39 33.19 -16.75
N PRO A 309 -13.20 33.14 -18.08
CA PRO A 309 -13.42 34.31 -18.93
C PRO A 309 -14.88 34.76 -18.90
N THR A 310 -15.11 36.06 -19.02
CA THR A 310 -16.45 36.64 -19.20
C THR A 310 -16.62 37.18 -20.60
N LEU A 311 -17.83 36.99 -21.14
CA LEU A 311 -18.20 37.44 -22.46
C LEU A 311 -19.56 38.16 -22.41
N GLU A 312 -19.60 39.37 -22.95
CA GLU A 312 -20.83 40.11 -23.25
C GLU A 312 -20.82 40.39 -24.75
N SER A 313 -21.91 40.04 -25.44
CA SER A 313 -22.07 40.35 -26.85
C SER A 313 -23.48 40.89 -27.13
N LYS A 314 -23.58 41.75 -28.15
CA LYS A 314 -24.85 42.15 -28.76
C LYS A 314 -24.65 42.11 -30.26
N ASN A 315 -25.55 41.43 -30.94
CA ASN A 315 -25.55 41.35 -32.39
C ASN A 315 -26.94 41.64 -32.95
N ASP A 316 -26.98 42.18 -34.15
CA ASP A 316 -28.21 42.30 -34.94
C ASP A 316 -27.89 42.02 -36.41
N GLU A 317 -28.84 41.40 -37.10
CA GLU A 317 -28.68 41.06 -38.52
C GLU A 317 -29.15 42.21 -39.42
N ALA A 318 -30.06 43.06 -38.94
CA ALA A 318 -30.71 44.12 -39.71
C ALA A 318 -29.78 45.33 -39.90
N VAL A 319 -29.61 45.80 -41.14
CA VAL A 319 -28.76 46.97 -41.43
C VAL A 319 -29.28 48.25 -40.76
N GLU A 320 -30.59 48.35 -40.54
CA GLU A 320 -31.25 49.47 -39.89
C GLU A 320 -30.88 49.61 -38.41
N SER A 321 -30.42 48.54 -37.76
CA SER A 321 -29.92 48.57 -36.38
C SER A 321 -28.50 49.16 -36.29
N HIS A 322 -27.77 49.18 -37.41
CA HIS A 322 -26.38 49.60 -37.51
C HIS A 322 -26.19 50.93 -38.21
N VAL A 323 -27.16 51.37 -39.02
CA VAL A 323 -27.02 52.55 -39.88
C VAL A 323 -28.21 53.47 -39.66
N LYS A 324 -27.91 54.69 -39.19
CA LYS A 324 -28.90 55.77 -39.06
C LYS A 324 -28.61 56.84 -40.10
N PRO A 325 -29.50 57.04 -41.09
CA PRO A 325 -29.34 58.08 -42.08
C PRO A 325 -29.21 59.46 -41.43
N GLY A 326 -28.26 60.26 -41.91
CA GLY A 326 -28.17 61.68 -41.56
C GLY A 326 -29.47 62.41 -41.94
N GLN A 327 -30.00 63.20 -41.02
CA GLN A 327 -31.22 63.98 -41.24
C GLN A 327 -30.90 65.16 -42.16
N THR A 328 -31.56 65.22 -43.32
CA THR A 328 -31.34 66.28 -44.31
C THR A 328 -32.08 67.54 -43.89
N SER A 329 -31.38 68.68 -43.85
CA SER A 329 -32.02 69.99 -43.65
C SER A 329 -32.78 70.42 -44.91
N ALA A 330 -33.86 71.19 -44.76
CA ALA A 330 -34.69 71.63 -45.88
C ALA A 330 -33.86 72.33 -46.97
N ILE A 331 -34.06 71.95 -48.22
CA ILE A 331 -33.43 72.60 -49.37
C ILE A 331 -34.36 73.75 -49.78
N SER A 332 -33.89 74.98 -49.59
CA SER A 332 -34.61 76.19 -49.97
C SER A 332 -33.75 77.03 -50.90
N TYR A 333 -34.27 77.30 -52.10
CA TYR A 333 -33.63 78.13 -53.11
C TYR A 333 -34.68 79.03 -53.75
N THR A 334 -34.43 80.33 -53.74
CA THR A 334 -35.30 81.32 -54.40
C THR A 334 -34.60 81.79 -55.68
N PRO A 335 -35.06 81.39 -56.86
CA PRO A 335 -34.45 81.80 -58.11
C PRO A 335 -34.73 83.29 -58.39
N PRO A 336 -33.82 84.00 -59.07
CA PRO A 336 -34.09 85.36 -59.55
C PRO A 336 -35.21 85.36 -60.60
N LYS A 337 -36.00 86.44 -60.65
CA LYS A 337 -37.10 86.63 -61.62
C LYS A 337 -36.56 86.63 -63.06
N LEU A 338 -37.17 85.82 -63.94
CA LEU A 338 -36.75 85.68 -65.34
C LEU A 338 -37.55 86.64 -66.23
N THR A 339 -36.86 87.36 -67.13
CA THR A 339 -37.48 88.35 -68.03
C THR A 339 -37.30 87.96 -69.49
N GLY A 340 -38.41 87.90 -70.24
CA GLY A 340 -38.47 87.56 -71.67
C GLY A 340 -38.81 88.75 -72.57
N SER A 341 -38.93 88.50 -73.87
CA SER A 341 -39.24 89.51 -74.91
C SER A 341 -40.66 89.33 -75.47
N LEU A 342 -41.08 90.19 -76.42
CA LEU A 342 -42.44 90.19 -76.97
C LEU A 342 -42.86 88.82 -77.52
N ASN A 343 -43.96 88.27 -77.01
CA ASN A 343 -44.52 86.94 -77.30
C ASN A 343 -43.54 85.77 -77.08
N SER A 344 -42.52 85.94 -76.22
CA SER A 344 -41.50 84.91 -75.97
C SER A 344 -41.20 84.78 -74.47
N PRO A 345 -41.91 83.87 -73.76
CA PRO A 345 -41.60 83.57 -72.38
C PRO A 345 -40.18 82.99 -72.27
N PRO A 346 -39.37 83.43 -71.29
CA PRO A 346 -37.99 82.97 -71.16
C PRO A 346 -37.94 81.48 -70.78
N ASN A 347 -36.93 80.78 -71.30
CA ASN A 347 -36.66 79.38 -70.93
C ASN A 347 -36.19 79.32 -69.47
N VAL A 348 -36.66 78.30 -68.75
CA VAL A 348 -36.26 78.07 -67.36
C VAL A 348 -34.85 77.43 -67.35
N PRO A 349 -33.89 77.92 -66.54
CA PRO A 349 -32.56 77.32 -66.42
C PRO A 349 -32.60 75.96 -65.72
N ASP A 350 -31.61 75.11 -66.00
CA ASP A 350 -31.41 73.84 -65.29
C ASP A 350 -30.53 74.06 -64.04
N ASP A 351 -31.17 74.25 -62.88
CA ASP A 351 -30.49 74.40 -61.59
C ASP A 351 -30.13 73.05 -60.91
N THR A 352 -30.22 71.90 -61.61
CA THR A 352 -29.94 70.56 -61.06
C THR A 352 -28.60 70.49 -60.33
N SER A 353 -27.51 71.00 -60.91
CA SER A 353 -26.18 70.95 -60.29
C SER A 353 -26.08 71.80 -59.01
N ARG A 354 -26.76 72.95 -58.96
CA ARG A 354 -26.79 73.83 -57.78
C ARG A 354 -27.59 73.19 -56.66
N LEU A 355 -28.80 72.72 -56.95
CA LEU A 355 -29.67 72.06 -55.97
C LEU A 355 -29.05 70.77 -55.44
N LYS A 356 -28.35 70.01 -56.30
CA LYS A 356 -27.54 68.86 -55.89
C LYS A 356 -26.41 69.26 -54.95
N GLY A 357 -25.68 70.34 -55.24
CA GLY A 357 -24.63 70.87 -54.34
C GLY A 357 -25.18 71.33 -52.98
N MET A 358 -26.38 71.92 -52.95
CA MET A 358 -27.07 72.30 -51.71
C MET A 358 -27.54 71.07 -50.93
N ALA A 359 -28.08 70.05 -51.59
CA ALA A 359 -28.42 68.78 -50.98
C ALA A 359 -27.17 68.08 -50.39
N GLU A 360 -26.06 68.06 -51.13
CA GLU A 360 -24.80 67.50 -50.66
C GLU A 360 -24.24 68.26 -49.44
N SER A 361 -24.45 69.57 -49.33
CA SER A 361 -24.05 70.34 -48.16
C SER A 361 -25.01 70.18 -46.97
N ASN A 362 -26.31 70.00 -47.24
CA ASN A 362 -27.37 69.97 -46.22
C ASN A 362 -27.67 68.57 -45.67
N THR A 363 -27.16 67.52 -46.31
CA THR A 363 -27.29 66.13 -45.88
C THR A 363 -26.01 65.69 -45.17
N PRO A 364 -26.00 65.58 -43.83
CA PRO A 364 -24.85 65.07 -43.10
C PRO A 364 -24.61 63.59 -43.44
N GLN A 365 -23.43 63.12 -43.10
CA GLN A 365 -23.06 61.73 -43.29
C GLN A 365 -23.87 60.78 -42.39
N SER A 366 -24.12 59.55 -42.86
CA SER A 366 -24.81 58.53 -42.05
C SER A 366 -24.02 58.21 -40.78
N LYS A 367 -24.75 57.97 -39.69
CA LYS A 367 -24.17 57.46 -38.45
C LYS A 367 -24.23 55.95 -38.43
N VAL A 368 -23.21 55.33 -37.84
CA VAL A 368 -23.06 53.87 -37.78
C VAL A 368 -22.64 53.39 -36.40
N ASN A 369 -23.01 52.15 -36.08
CA ASN A 369 -22.56 51.43 -34.89
C ASN A 369 -22.26 49.98 -35.26
N ASN A 370 -21.16 49.46 -34.71
CA ASN A 370 -20.86 48.03 -34.82
C ASN A 370 -21.80 47.21 -33.92
N ASP A 371 -21.69 45.90 -34.01
CA ASP A 371 -22.02 45.00 -32.91
C ASP A 371 -21.17 45.29 -31.66
N LEU A 372 -21.55 44.72 -30.51
CA LEU A 372 -20.79 44.83 -29.26
C LEU A 372 -20.13 43.49 -28.93
N VAL A 373 -18.84 43.53 -28.57
CA VAL A 373 -18.15 42.42 -27.89
C VAL A 373 -17.31 42.99 -26.75
N LYS A 374 -17.61 42.57 -25.52
CA LYS A 374 -16.71 42.76 -24.37
C LYS A 374 -16.21 41.42 -23.86
N PHE A 375 -14.89 41.27 -23.82
CA PHE A 375 -14.21 40.10 -23.28
C PHE A 375 -13.43 40.51 -22.04
N ASN A 376 -13.67 39.87 -20.89
CA ASN A 376 -13.06 40.22 -19.60
C ASN A 376 -13.14 41.74 -19.31
N ASN A 377 -14.31 42.33 -19.51
CA ASN A 377 -14.61 43.77 -19.39
C ASN A 377 -13.84 44.70 -20.36
N THR A 378 -13.07 44.18 -21.30
CA THR A 378 -12.40 44.95 -22.35
C THR A 378 -13.25 44.95 -23.62
N LYS A 379 -13.49 46.12 -24.21
CA LYS A 379 -14.21 46.22 -25.50
C LYS A 379 -13.32 45.69 -26.62
N ILE A 380 -13.70 44.55 -27.20
CA ILE A 380 -13.09 43.98 -28.39
C ILE A 380 -13.72 44.57 -29.65
N MET A 381 -15.04 44.78 -29.62
CA MET A 381 -15.81 45.48 -30.64
C MET A 381 -16.69 46.53 -29.94
N ASP A 382 -16.56 47.80 -30.35
CA ASP A 382 -17.28 48.92 -29.74
C ASP A 382 -18.51 49.30 -30.57
N ASP A 383 -19.69 49.32 -29.94
CA ASP A 383 -20.99 49.70 -30.50
C ASP A 383 -21.27 51.21 -30.42
N ALA A 384 -20.28 52.01 -30.04
CA ALA A 384 -20.39 53.47 -30.02
C ALA A 384 -20.77 54.03 -31.40
N GLU A 385 -21.78 54.91 -31.41
CA GLU A 385 -22.24 55.58 -32.63
C GLU A 385 -21.15 56.53 -33.17
N THR A 386 -20.76 56.32 -34.42
CA THR A 386 -19.72 57.07 -35.14
C THR A 386 -20.26 57.58 -36.48
N THR A 387 -19.52 58.48 -37.12
CA THR A 387 -19.89 59.00 -38.45
C THR A 387 -19.17 58.21 -39.54
N LYS A 388 -19.89 57.76 -40.56
CA LYS A 388 -19.40 56.98 -41.71
C LYS A 388 -18.91 55.58 -41.39
N ASP A 389 -17.88 55.46 -40.56
CA ASP A 389 -17.11 54.23 -40.36
C ASP A 389 -17.09 53.84 -38.88
N GLY A 390 -17.57 52.64 -38.57
CA GLY A 390 -17.50 52.07 -37.24
C GLY A 390 -16.05 51.82 -36.78
N PRO A 391 -15.76 51.90 -35.46
CA PRO A 391 -14.43 51.61 -34.92
C PRO A 391 -13.93 50.22 -35.37
N THR A 392 -12.65 50.07 -35.68
CA THR A 392 -12.09 48.76 -36.06
C THR A 392 -11.97 47.86 -34.83
N PRO A 393 -12.51 46.63 -34.84
CA PRO A 393 -12.39 45.69 -33.74
C PRO A 393 -10.93 45.30 -33.47
N THR A 394 -10.67 44.81 -32.26
CA THR A 394 -9.41 44.12 -31.92
C THR A 394 -9.62 42.62 -31.87
N ASN A 395 -8.54 41.87 -31.66
CA ASN A 395 -8.64 40.44 -31.43
C ASN A 395 -8.79 40.16 -29.92
N ILE A 396 -9.56 39.12 -29.59
CA ILE A 396 -9.50 38.49 -28.28
C ILE A 396 -8.03 38.11 -28.02
N PRO A 397 -7.45 38.47 -26.86
CA PRO A 397 -6.08 38.11 -26.52
C PRO A 397 -5.87 36.59 -26.60
N ASN A 398 -4.63 36.16 -26.84
CA ASN A 398 -4.32 34.74 -26.70
C ASN A 398 -4.41 34.31 -25.23
N PRO A 399 -4.90 33.09 -24.95
CA PRO A 399 -4.93 32.57 -23.58
C PRO A 399 -3.52 32.32 -23.05
N THR A 400 -3.44 32.19 -21.72
CA THR A 400 -2.21 31.76 -21.03
C THR A 400 -2.46 30.43 -20.34
N THR A 401 -1.42 29.63 -20.15
CA THR A 401 -1.53 28.40 -19.36
C THR A 401 -1.98 28.69 -17.94
N ILE A 402 -2.91 27.89 -17.42
CA ILE A 402 -3.38 27.98 -16.03
C ILE A 402 -2.27 27.76 -15.01
N GLY A 403 -2.45 28.31 -13.82
CA GLY A 403 -1.56 28.05 -12.68
C GLY A 403 -1.55 26.57 -12.28
N GLN A 404 -0.43 26.11 -11.73
CA GLN A 404 -0.18 24.70 -11.38
C GLN A 404 -1.20 24.09 -10.42
N ASP A 405 -1.90 24.90 -9.63
CA ASP A 405 -2.86 24.46 -8.62
C ASP A 405 -4.31 24.43 -9.13
N VAL A 406 -4.53 24.90 -10.37
CA VAL A 406 -5.88 24.99 -10.92
C VAL A 406 -6.48 23.61 -11.15
N LEU A 407 -5.77 22.74 -11.88
CA LEU A 407 -6.17 21.35 -12.10
C LEU A 407 -5.17 20.43 -11.39
N TYR A 408 -5.24 20.42 -10.07
CA TYR A 408 -4.39 19.61 -9.20
C TYR A 408 -5.25 18.81 -8.21
N LYS A 409 -4.92 17.54 -8.02
CA LYS A 409 -5.59 16.68 -7.03
C LYS A 409 -4.59 15.71 -6.38
N PRO A 410 -4.25 15.91 -5.09
CA PRO A 410 -3.39 15.01 -4.32
C PRO A 410 -4.19 13.85 -3.69
N ASN A 411 -3.49 12.97 -2.98
CA ASN A 411 -4.06 11.92 -2.11
C ASN A 411 -4.88 10.86 -2.87
N ASN A 412 -4.51 10.54 -4.11
CA ASN A 412 -5.14 9.45 -4.86
C ASN A 412 -4.46 8.12 -4.47
N MET A 413 -4.97 7.48 -3.42
CA MET A 413 -4.40 6.27 -2.85
C MET A 413 -4.46 5.08 -3.80
N ILE A 414 -3.34 4.38 -3.97
CA ILE A 414 -3.23 3.15 -4.73
C ILE A 414 -3.80 2.00 -3.89
N SER A 415 -4.81 1.30 -4.41
CA SER A 415 -5.43 0.17 -3.70
C SER A 415 -4.43 -0.95 -3.41
N ASN A 416 -4.46 -1.48 -2.18
CA ASN A 416 -3.64 -2.61 -1.74
C ASN A 416 -3.98 -3.95 -2.40
N THR A 417 -5.02 -3.98 -3.24
CA THR A 417 -5.40 -5.16 -4.03
C THR A 417 -4.80 -5.16 -5.44
N LEU A 418 -4.18 -4.06 -5.87
CA LEU A 418 -3.59 -3.96 -7.20
C LEU A 418 -2.28 -4.72 -7.24
N MET A 419 -2.22 -5.74 -8.09
CA MET A 419 -1.00 -6.49 -8.34
C MET A 419 0.07 -5.58 -8.92
N ASN A 420 1.33 -5.90 -8.60
CA ASN A 420 2.49 -5.35 -9.27
C ASN A 420 2.30 -5.34 -10.80
N LYS A 421 2.46 -4.18 -11.42
CA LYS A 421 2.32 -4.01 -12.87
C LYS A 421 3.22 -2.88 -13.38
N GLU A 422 4.05 -3.19 -14.36
CA GLU A 422 5.00 -2.25 -14.94
C GLU A 422 4.36 -1.37 -16.02
N HIS A 423 4.81 -0.12 -16.12
CA HIS A 423 4.54 0.80 -17.22
C HIS A 423 3.06 0.91 -17.62
N THR A 424 2.17 0.99 -16.63
CA THR A 424 0.74 1.13 -16.92
C THR A 424 0.48 2.47 -17.61
N THR A 425 -0.19 2.41 -18.76
CA THR A 425 -0.47 3.57 -19.61
C THR A 425 -1.41 4.53 -18.92
N SER A 426 -1.13 5.82 -19.06
CA SER A 426 -1.97 6.90 -18.58
C SER A 426 -2.64 7.63 -19.75
N SER A 427 -3.84 8.14 -19.52
CA SER A 427 -4.56 8.98 -20.49
C SER A 427 -5.36 10.05 -19.76
N GLY A 428 -5.70 11.15 -20.40
CA GLY A 428 -6.53 12.17 -19.79
C GLY A 428 -7.31 12.98 -20.81
N GLU A 429 -8.37 13.62 -20.33
CA GLU A 429 -9.25 14.49 -21.10
C GLU A 429 -9.48 15.80 -20.35
N ILE A 430 -9.43 16.93 -21.04
CA ILE A 430 -9.84 18.22 -20.52
C ILE A 430 -11.16 18.64 -21.18
N HIS A 431 -12.07 19.15 -20.37
CA HIS A 431 -13.40 19.57 -20.77
C HIS A 431 -13.50 21.08 -20.72
N TYR A 432 -13.89 21.67 -21.84
CA TYR A 432 -14.21 23.08 -21.96
C TYR A 432 -15.70 23.27 -22.23
N GLU A 433 -16.31 24.21 -21.53
CA GLU A 433 -17.72 24.57 -21.66
C GLU A 433 -17.88 25.95 -22.31
N VAL A 434 -18.93 26.08 -23.11
CA VAL A 434 -19.29 27.33 -23.79
C VAL A 434 -19.69 28.39 -22.74
N VAL A 435 -19.14 29.60 -22.84
CA VAL A 435 -19.54 30.76 -22.01
C VAL A 435 -20.81 31.41 -22.58
N PRO A 436 -21.72 31.97 -21.77
CA PRO A 436 -22.84 32.75 -22.31
C PRO A 436 -22.37 33.94 -23.17
N GLY A 437 -23.09 34.28 -24.24
CA GLY A 437 -22.73 35.38 -25.15
C GLY A 437 -22.03 34.97 -26.45
N ASN A 438 -21.99 33.68 -26.77
CA ASN A 438 -21.50 33.19 -28.05
C ASN A 438 -22.51 33.43 -29.18
N VAL A 439 -22.01 33.66 -30.40
CA VAL A 439 -22.81 34.02 -31.58
C VAL A 439 -22.41 33.11 -32.74
N ASN A 440 -23.40 32.50 -33.39
CA ASN A 440 -23.23 31.67 -34.59
C ASN A 440 -22.19 30.54 -34.43
N GLY A 441 -22.16 29.88 -33.26
CA GLY A 441 -21.24 28.80 -32.94
C GLY A 441 -21.26 28.41 -31.47
N GLY A 442 -20.41 27.44 -31.09
CA GLY A 442 -20.21 27.04 -29.69
C GLY A 442 -20.87 25.72 -29.30
N SER A 443 -20.07 24.67 -29.14
CA SER A 443 -20.42 23.43 -28.44
C SER A 443 -19.29 23.00 -27.51
N ASN A 444 -19.63 22.38 -26.37
CA ASN A 444 -18.65 21.92 -25.39
C ASN A 444 -17.55 21.07 -26.05
N LYS A 445 -16.31 21.25 -25.61
CA LYS A 445 -15.14 20.54 -26.16
C LYS A 445 -14.61 19.53 -25.14
N VAL A 446 -14.28 18.35 -25.62
CA VAL A 446 -13.52 17.33 -24.88
C VAL A 446 -12.27 17.06 -25.69
N LEU A 447 -11.11 17.33 -25.09
CA LEU A 447 -9.83 17.36 -25.77
C LEU A 447 -8.82 16.51 -24.99
N PRO A 448 -7.90 15.79 -25.67
CA PRO A 448 -6.95 14.93 -24.98
C PRO A 448 -5.92 15.75 -24.19
N ILE A 449 -5.46 15.20 -23.07
CA ILE A 449 -4.30 15.68 -22.33
C ILE A 449 -3.11 14.82 -22.74
N ASN A 450 -2.09 15.44 -23.32
CA ASN A 450 -0.94 14.75 -23.90
C ASN A 450 0.23 14.62 -22.89
N GLY A 451 1.18 13.75 -23.18
CA GLY A 451 2.46 13.68 -22.43
C GLY A 451 2.36 13.15 -21.00
N ILE A 452 1.28 12.42 -20.65
CA ILE A 452 1.13 11.86 -19.30
C ILE A 452 2.04 10.63 -19.16
N ASN A 453 2.88 10.63 -18.12
CA ASN A 453 3.80 9.54 -17.83
C ASN A 453 3.07 8.22 -17.47
N THR A 454 3.74 7.09 -17.68
CA THR A 454 3.27 5.78 -17.17
C THR A 454 3.46 5.68 -15.65
N VAL A 455 2.79 4.70 -15.03
CA VAL A 455 2.98 4.37 -13.60
C VAL A 455 3.30 2.88 -13.45
N THR A 456 4.33 2.57 -12.67
CA THR A 456 4.71 1.20 -12.30
C THR A 456 4.31 0.95 -10.84
N VAL A 457 3.39 0.01 -10.60
CA VAL A 457 3.02 -0.42 -9.25
C VAL A 457 3.96 -1.55 -8.83
N HIS A 458 4.65 -1.37 -7.70
CA HIS A 458 5.57 -2.37 -7.16
C HIS A 458 5.61 -2.34 -5.63
N THR A 459 4.94 -3.29 -4.98
CA THR A 459 4.87 -3.39 -3.53
C THR A 459 6.02 -4.25 -2.98
N PRO A 460 6.93 -3.66 -2.17
CA PRO A 460 8.16 -4.31 -1.75
C PRO A 460 7.98 -5.13 -0.46
N VAL A 461 8.61 -6.29 -0.43
CA VAL A 461 8.85 -7.11 0.77
C VAL A 461 10.29 -7.62 0.77
N VAL A 462 10.83 -7.83 1.97
CA VAL A 462 12.18 -8.33 2.21
C VAL A 462 12.13 -9.49 3.20
N ASN A 463 13.14 -10.34 3.22
CA ASN A 463 13.28 -11.47 4.13
C ASN A 463 14.76 -11.70 4.44
N TYR A 464 15.16 -11.37 5.66
CA TYR A 464 16.51 -11.57 6.19
C TYR A 464 16.40 -12.30 7.52
N ALA A 465 15.87 -13.52 7.45
CA ALA A 465 15.49 -14.28 8.62
C ALA A 465 16.73 -14.79 9.36
N PHE A 466 16.55 -15.07 10.65
CA PHE A 466 17.61 -15.58 11.50
C PHE A 466 17.05 -16.58 12.50
N VAL A 467 17.88 -17.57 12.86
CA VAL A 467 17.59 -18.54 13.92
C VAL A 467 18.71 -18.46 14.95
N SER A 468 18.38 -18.34 16.24
CA SER A 468 19.35 -18.27 17.33
C SER A 468 20.25 -19.51 17.38
N ASP A 469 21.51 -19.30 17.76
CA ASP A 469 22.53 -20.34 17.87
C ASP A 469 22.86 -20.63 19.35
N ASP A 470 22.53 -21.82 19.84
CA ASP A 470 22.73 -22.22 21.24
C ASP A 470 24.09 -22.91 21.47
N GLN A 471 25.17 -22.20 21.11
CA GLN A 471 26.55 -22.65 21.30
C GLN A 471 26.90 -23.08 22.74
N PRO A 472 26.44 -22.40 23.81
CA PRO A 472 26.80 -22.77 25.19
C PRO A 472 26.36 -24.19 25.60
N HIS A 473 25.44 -24.81 24.86
CA HIS A 473 24.93 -26.16 25.12
C HIS A 473 25.34 -27.17 24.03
N ASN A 474 26.19 -26.76 23.09
CA ASN A 474 26.64 -27.60 21.99
C ASN A 474 27.81 -28.51 22.42
N GLN A 475 27.50 -29.81 22.57
CA GLN A 475 28.45 -30.83 23.01
C GLN A 475 29.21 -31.55 21.86
N LYS A 476 29.07 -31.10 20.61
CA LYS A 476 29.67 -31.77 19.45
C LYS A 476 31.20 -31.81 19.55
N THR A 477 31.78 -32.94 19.17
CA THR A 477 33.24 -33.05 18.98
C THR A 477 33.76 -32.09 17.92
N ILE A 478 32.99 -31.91 16.84
CA ILE A 478 33.27 -30.97 15.75
C ILE A 478 31.97 -30.20 15.48
N PRO A 479 31.80 -29.00 16.07
CA PRO A 479 30.66 -28.11 15.80
C PRO A 479 30.69 -27.56 14.37
N ASP A 480 29.53 -27.43 13.73
CA ASP A 480 29.40 -26.76 12.43
C ASP A 480 29.21 -25.24 12.63
N THR A 481 30.22 -24.44 12.28
CA THR A 481 30.19 -22.98 12.44
C THR A 481 29.31 -22.25 11.41
N THR A 482 28.78 -22.97 10.41
CA THR A 482 27.92 -22.41 9.36
C THR A 482 26.42 -22.57 9.65
N ARG A 483 26.09 -23.19 10.79
CA ARG A 483 24.72 -23.54 11.19
C ARG A 483 24.45 -23.09 12.61
N SER A 484 23.24 -22.61 12.86
CA SER A 484 22.79 -22.38 14.23
C SER A 484 22.53 -23.72 14.93
N ALA A 485 23.11 -23.91 16.11
CA ALA A 485 22.89 -25.08 16.94
C ALA A 485 21.52 -25.00 17.64
N LEU A 486 20.67 -25.98 17.37
CA LEU A 486 19.39 -26.19 18.05
C LEU A 486 19.49 -27.42 18.94
N ILE A 487 19.31 -27.24 20.25
CA ILE A 487 19.50 -28.31 21.22
C ILE A 487 18.16 -28.93 21.60
N LEU A 488 18.08 -30.27 21.60
CA LEU A 488 16.87 -30.99 21.99
C LEU A 488 16.41 -30.60 23.40
N GLU A 489 15.09 -30.42 23.56
CA GLU A 489 14.44 -29.96 24.79
C GLU A 489 14.82 -28.55 25.26
N ARG A 490 15.20 -27.68 24.31
CA ARG A 490 15.50 -26.28 24.60
C ARG A 490 14.74 -25.32 23.69
N PRO A 491 14.45 -24.10 24.18
CA PRO A 491 13.85 -23.08 23.36
C PRO A 491 14.88 -22.49 22.38
N PHE A 492 14.40 -22.01 21.23
CA PHE A 492 15.19 -21.23 20.28
C PHE A 492 14.35 -20.09 19.70
N ILE A 493 15.01 -19.03 19.24
CA ILE A 493 14.37 -17.83 18.72
C ILE A 493 14.50 -17.81 17.20
N VAL A 494 13.39 -17.55 16.54
CA VAL A 494 13.31 -17.17 15.13
C VAL A 494 13.10 -15.68 15.04
N ARG A 495 13.90 -14.98 14.23
CA ARG A 495 13.74 -13.56 13.92
C ARG A 495 13.38 -13.38 12.45
N ILE A 496 12.26 -12.72 12.18
CA ILE A 496 11.81 -12.37 10.82
C ILE A 496 11.67 -10.84 10.74
N PRO A 497 12.72 -10.11 10.34
CA PRO A 497 12.68 -8.66 10.23
C PRO A 497 11.80 -8.22 9.05
N THR A 498 11.18 -7.05 9.19
CA THR A 498 10.51 -6.34 8.10
C THR A 498 11.41 -5.30 7.43
N SER A 499 12.63 -5.13 7.96
CA SER A 499 13.64 -4.24 7.45
C SER A 499 14.76 -4.99 6.73
N GLY A 500 15.35 -4.32 5.75
CA GLY A 500 16.49 -4.83 5.01
C GLY A 500 16.64 -4.14 3.66
N GLN A 501 17.65 -4.55 2.91
CA GLN A 501 17.93 -4.03 1.58
C GLN A 501 16.93 -4.59 0.55
N HIS A 502 16.32 -3.71 -0.24
CA HIS A 502 15.56 -4.09 -1.45
C HIS A 502 16.35 -3.62 -2.69
N MET A 503 15.84 -2.68 -3.49
CA MET A 503 16.59 -2.04 -4.57
C MET A 503 17.53 -0.92 -4.09
N ASP A 504 18.53 -0.58 -4.91
CA ASP A 504 19.40 0.58 -4.67
C ASP A 504 18.59 1.89 -4.69
N VAL A 505 18.68 2.65 -3.61
CA VAL A 505 17.91 3.90 -3.40
C VAL A 505 18.26 5.00 -4.40
N ALA A 506 19.49 5.00 -4.93
CA ALA A 506 19.89 5.99 -5.93
C ALA A 506 19.18 5.76 -7.28
N SER A 507 18.89 4.50 -7.61
CA SER A 507 18.22 4.09 -8.84
C SER A 507 16.70 3.93 -8.70
N TYR A 508 16.24 3.59 -7.49
CA TYR A 508 14.83 3.38 -7.13
C TYR A 508 14.49 4.18 -5.87
N PRO A 509 14.25 5.50 -5.98
CA PRO A 509 13.91 6.34 -4.83
C PRO A 509 12.75 5.75 -4.01
N GLY A 510 12.90 5.77 -2.70
CA GLY A 510 11.93 5.18 -1.78
C GLY A 510 12.06 3.67 -1.61
N TYR A 511 12.84 2.99 -2.44
CA TYR A 511 13.35 1.63 -2.19
C TYR A 511 14.78 1.75 -1.63
N GLY A 512 15.31 0.76 -0.92
CA GLY A 512 16.59 0.87 -0.21
C GLY A 512 16.71 -0.08 0.97
N ASN A 513 17.68 0.17 1.85
CA ASN A 513 17.77 -0.48 3.15
C ASN A 513 16.92 0.27 4.19
N ARG A 514 15.73 -0.27 4.50
CA ARG A 514 14.78 0.36 5.43
C ARG A 514 13.74 -0.63 5.93
N ASP A 515 12.83 -0.17 6.77
CA ASP A 515 11.64 -0.93 7.17
C ASP A 515 10.53 -0.89 6.12
N TYR A 516 9.95 -2.06 5.84
CA TYR A 516 8.89 -2.29 4.86
C TYR A 516 7.62 -2.87 5.49
N ALA A 517 7.51 -2.93 6.83
CA ALA A 517 6.36 -3.51 7.55
C ALA A 517 5.00 -3.06 7.01
N LYS A 518 4.88 -1.79 6.59
CA LYS A 518 3.67 -1.21 5.98
C LYS A 518 3.10 -2.04 4.82
N TYR A 519 3.95 -2.71 4.05
CA TYR A 519 3.56 -3.38 2.81
C TYR A 519 3.42 -4.91 2.96
N PHE A 520 3.53 -5.42 4.19
CA PHE A 520 3.46 -6.86 4.46
C PHE A 520 2.01 -7.27 4.73
N ARG A 521 1.55 -8.33 4.07
CA ARG A 521 0.33 -9.03 4.44
C ARG A 521 0.55 -9.90 5.68
N MET A 522 1.63 -10.68 5.66
CA MET A 522 1.95 -11.69 6.67
C MET A 522 3.40 -12.16 6.53
N LYS A 523 3.93 -12.75 7.60
CA LYS A 523 5.24 -13.41 7.66
C LYS A 523 5.03 -14.86 8.04
N GLN A 524 5.83 -15.77 7.49
CA GLN A 524 5.67 -17.19 7.77
C GLN A 524 7.01 -17.90 7.93
N VAL A 525 7.03 -18.90 8.80
CA VAL A 525 8.14 -19.85 9.00
C VAL A 525 7.63 -21.28 8.83
N ARG A 526 8.46 -22.16 8.27
CA ARG A 526 8.20 -23.60 8.14
C ARG A 526 9.42 -24.40 8.56
N PHE A 527 9.22 -25.25 9.56
CA PHE A 527 10.27 -26.13 10.07
C PHE A 527 10.23 -27.49 9.36
N PRO A 528 11.39 -28.08 9.01
CA PRO A 528 11.47 -29.45 8.50
C PRO A 528 11.40 -30.51 9.60
N PHE A 529 11.14 -30.10 10.85
CA PHE A 529 10.96 -30.93 12.04
C PHE A 529 9.80 -30.38 12.89
N ASP A 530 9.36 -31.19 13.85
CA ASP A 530 8.32 -30.80 14.80
C ASP A 530 8.80 -29.72 15.76
N VAL A 531 7.92 -28.79 16.12
CA VAL A 531 8.18 -27.78 17.14
C VAL A 531 6.95 -27.56 18.01
N TYR A 532 7.16 -26.93 19.18
CA TYR A 532 6.09 -26.30 19.95
C TYR A 532 6.24 -24.78 19.91
N ASN A 533 5.14 -24.08 20.21
CA ASN A 533 5.23 -22.69 20.66
C ASN A 533 5.95 -22.57 22.01
N ALA A 534 6.31 -21.35 22.41
CA ALA A 534 7.15 -21.07 23.58
C ALA A 534 6.69 -21.72 24.89
N ASP A 535 5.38 -21.73 25.17
CA ASP A 535 4.80 -22.28 26.40
C ASP A 535 4.43 -23.78 26.31
N ARG A 536 4.71 -24.41 25.16
CA ARG A 536 4.40 -25.81 24.85
C ARG A 536 2.92 -26.15 24.86
N SER A 537 2.04 -25.15 24.73
CA SER A 537 0.59 -25.36 24.64
C SER A 537 0.12 -25.81 23.25
N GLN A 538 0.88 -25.47 22.20
CA GLN A 538 0.54 -25.77 20.81
C GLN A 538 1.65 -26.58 20.13
N PHE A 539 1.30 -27.77 19.67
CA PHE A 539 2.15 -28.60 18.81
C PHE A 539 2.02 -28.15 17.35
N ILE A 540 3.16 -28.02 16.67
CA ILE A 540 3.26 -27.65 15.27
C ILE A 540 4.02 -28.76 14.54
N PRO A 541 3.32 -29.60 13.75
CA PRO A 541 3.94 -30.68 13.00
C PRO A 541 4.94 -30.15 11.96
N THR A 542 5.96 -30.96 11.66
CA THR A 542 6.89 -30.72 10.56
C THR A 542 6.19 -30.30 9.25
N LYS A 543 6.84 -29.44 8.46
CA LYS A 543 6.39 -28.92 7.16
C LYS A 543 5.08 -28.12 7.20
N THR A 544 4.73 -27.57 8.35
CA THR A 544 3.58 -26.67 8.53
C THR A 544 4.04 -25.21 8.49
N TRP A 545 3.36 -24.38 7.69
CA TRP A 545 3.57 -22.92 7.71
C TRP A 545 2.92 -22.33 8.96
N VAL A 546 3.68 -21.50 9.68
CA VAL A 546 3.24 -20.79 10.89
C VAL A 546 3.22 -19.31 10.60
N ASP A 547 2.07 -18.67 10.83
CA ASP A 547 1.89 -17.23 10.65
C ASP A 547 2.50 -16.47 11.85
N ILE A 548 3.38 -15.52 11.54
CA ILE A 548 3.98 -14.60 12.52
C ILE A 548 3.41 -13.20 12.27
N PRO A 549 2.88 -12.52 13.31
CA PRO A 549 2.40 -11.14 13.19
C PRO A 549 3.48 -10.21 12.62
N VAL A 550 3.11 -9.31 11.71
CA VAL A 550 4.06 -8.42 11.00
C VAL A 550 4.96 -7.64 11.97
N ASN A 551 4.38 -7.08 13.03
CA ASN A 551 5.09 -6.29 14.03
C ASN A 551 5.90 -7.12 15.04
N GLN A 552 5.73 -8.45 15.07
CA GLN A 552 6.49 -9.34 15.94
C GLN A 552 7.77 -9.79 15.22
N LEU A 553 8.91 -9.21 15.58
CA LEU A 553 10.18 -9.55 14.93
C LEU A 553 10.74 -10.89 15.42
N ASP A 554 10.63 -11.18 16.72
CA ASP A 554 11.17 -12.38 17.34
C ASP A 554 10.05 -13.31 17.83
N THR A 555 10.20 -14.61 17.60
CA THR A 555 9.28 -15.65 18.04
C THR A 555 10.06 -16.82 18.63
N THR A 556 9.73 -17.19 19.86
CA THR A 556 10.34 -18.35 20.53
C THR A 556 9.56 -19.63 20.21
N PHE A 557 10.29 -20.66 19.84
CA PHE A 557 9.81 -22.03 19.66
C PHE A 557 10.54 -22.96 20.61
N TYR A 558 9.99 -24.16 20.82
CA TYR A 558 10.59 -25.18 21.68
C TYR A 558 10.78 -26.49 20.90
N LEU A 559 11.99 -27.05 20.99
CA LEU A 559 12.37 -28.25 20.23
C LEU A 559 12.04 -29.54 21.01
N PRO A 560 11.13 -30.40 20.51
CA PRO A 560 10.81 -31.68 21.14
C PRO A 560 11.97 -32.68 21.11
N VAL A 561 12.04 -33.56 22.10
CA VAL A 561 13.14 -34.54 22.23
C VAL A 561 13.17 -35.62 21.14
N TRP A 562 12.03 -35.91 20.52
CA TRP A 562 11.91 -36.97 19.50
C TRP A 562 12.31 -36.52 18.09
N VAL A 563 12.67 -35.25 17.90
CA VAL A 563 13.24 -34.78 16.65
C VAL A 563 14.59 -35.49 16.44
N ASP A 564 14.81 -36.00 15.23
CA ASP A 564 16.06 -36.62 14.87
C ASP A 564 17.19 -35.57 14.83
N GLU A 565 18.37 -35.96 15.33
CA GLU A 565 19.57 -35.12 15.18
C GLU A 565 20.00 -35.06 13.72
N GLY A 566 20.42 -33.89 13.26
CA GLY A 566 20.88 -33.72 11.88
C GLY A 566 20.89 -32.29 11.38
N ASN A 567 21.25 -32.15 10.11
CA ASN A 567 21.32 -30.88 9.41
C ASN A 567 19.98 -30.57 8.74
N TYR A 568 19.44 -29.38 8.99
CA TYR A 568 18.14 -28.94 8.51
C TYR A 568 18.21 -27.56 7.86
N GLN A 569 17.13 -27.21 7.15
CA GLN A 569 16.93 -25.93 6.51
C GLN A 569 15.56 -25.40 6.94
N VAL A 570 15.54 -24.31 7.70
CA VAL A 570 14.29 -23.66 8.11
C VAL A 570 13.91 -22.65 7.03
N GLU A 571 12.68 -22.75 6.54
CA GLU A 571 12.21 -21.94 5.43
C GLU A 571 11.36 -20.77 5.91
N PHE A 572 11.53 -19.63 5.27
CA PHE A 572 10.85 -18.39 5.59
C PHE A 572 10.24 -17.79 4.34
N ARG A 573 9.10 -17.13 4.51
CA ARG A 573 8.56 -16.28 3.45
C ARG A 573 7.76 -15.11 4.00
N ASN A 574 7.94 -13.95 3.37
CA ASN A 574 7.25 -12.72 3.68
C ASN A 574 6.43 -12.30 2.47
N ILE A 575 5.13 -12.08 2.68
CA ILE A 575 4.17 -11.94 1.60
C ILE A 575 3.67 -10.49 1.54
N ALA A 576 3.75 -9.87 0.36
CA ALA A 576 3.27 -8.51 0.13
C ALA A 576 1.75 -8.39 0.30
N GLU A 577 1.26 -7.22 0.74
CA GLU A 577 -0.17 -6.94 0.92
C GLU A 577 -1.00 -7.15 -0.36
N ASN A 578 -0.39 -6.87 -1.51
CA ASN A 578 -1.01 -7.01 -2.83
C ASN A 578 -0.74 -8.36 -3.52
N ALA A 579 -0.20 -9.33 -2.78
CA ALA A 579 0.09 -10.63 -3.35
C ALA A 579 -1.19 -11.33 -3.83
N PRO A 580 -1.24 -11.84 -5.08
CA PRO A 580 -2.34 -12.66 -5.57
C PRO A 580 -2.54 -13.96 -4.74
N ALA A 581 -3.60 -14.71 -5.02
CA ALA A 581 -3.81 -16.03 -4.42
C ALA A 581 -2.72 -17.03 -4.86
N THR A 582 -2.32 -16.96 -6.13
CA THR A 582 -1.19 -17.70 -6.69
C THR A 582 -0.03 -16.75 -6.91
N PHE A 583 1.09 -16.98 -6.23
CA PHE A 583 2.26 -16.10 -6.28
C PHE A 583 3.54 -16.90 -6.53
N THR A 584 4.60 -16.19 -6.88
CA THR A 584 5.96 -16.70 -6.97
C THR A 584 6.85 -15.97 -5.95
N GLU A 585 7.96 -16.61 -5.59
CA GLU A 585 8.86 -16.16 -4.52
C GLU A 585 10.24 -15.80 -5.10
N GLN A 586 10.93 -14.87 -4.46
CA GLN A 586 12.31 -14.49 -4.76
C GLN A 586 13.13 -14.47 -3.48
N PRO A 587 14.38 -14.99 -3.47
CA PRO A 587 15.27 -14.88 -2.32
C PRO A 587 15.51 -13.42 -1.89
N ASP A 588 15.60 -13.19 -0.59
CA ASP A 588 15.93 -11.93 0.12
C ASP A 588 14.95 -10.77 -0.05
N ALA A 589 14.53 -10.48 -1.28
CA ALA A 589 13.67 -9.37 -1.61
C ALA A 589 12.97 -9.60 -2.95
N ASN A 590 11.71 -9.19 -3.08
CA ASN A 590 10.98 -9.27 -4.35
C ASN A 590 11.40 -8.16 -5.33
N THR A 591 12.67 -8.08 -5.68
CA THR A 591 13.20 -7.05 -6.58
C THR A 591 12.67 -7.20 -8.02
N ASN A 592 12.40 -8.41 -8.48
CA ASN A 592 11.68 -8.61 -9.73
C ASN A 592 10.17 -8.46 -9.47
N LEU A 593 9.56 -7.54 -10.23
CA LEU A 593 8.17 -7.12 -10.12
C LEU A 593 7.17 -8.29 -10.27
N ALA A 594 7.56 -9.38 -10.94
CA ALA A 594 6.77 -10.60 -11.09
C ALA A 594 6.55 -11.36 -9.76
N HIS A 595 7.38 -11.12 -8.74
CA HIS A 595 7.30 -11.78 -7.44
C HIS A 595 6.59 -10.89 -6.40
N HIS A 596 5.81 -11.53 -5.52
CA HIS A 596 5.09 -10.85 -4.42
C HIS A 596 5.52 -11.36 -3.05
N VAL A 597 6.55 -12.22 -3.04
CA VAL A 597 7.02 -12.89 -1.83
C VAL A 597 8.55 -12.85 -1.81
N ALA A 598 9.11 -12.45 -0.69
CA ALA A 598 10.52 -12.61 -0.38
C ALA A 598 10.72 -13.88 0.44
N SER A 599 11.55 -14.81 -0.02
CA SER A 599 11.86 -16.06 0.67
C SER A 599 13.28 -16.06 1.23
N ASP A 600 13.50 -16.88 2.25
CA ASP A 600 14.82 -17.10 2.85
C ASP A 600 14.89 -18.51 3.43
N THR A 601 16.09 -19.04 3.61
CA THR A 601 16.35 -20.35 4.19
C THR A 601 17.54 -20.29 5.13
N VAL A 602 17.32 -20.60 6.40
CA VAL A 602 18.37 -20.57 7.43
C VAL A 602 18.82 -22.00 7.78
N PRO A 603 20.12 -22.31 7.65
CA PRO A 603 20.65 -23.62 7.99
C PRO A 603 20.82 -23.79 9.50
N VAL A 604 20.35 -24.92 10.02
CA VAL A 604 20.43 -25.28 11.44
C VAL A 604 20.94 -26.71 11.62
N GLU A 605 21.52 -27.02 12.78
CA GLU A 605 21.87 -28.37 13.20
C GLU A 605 21.11 -28.71 14.49
N VAL A 606 20.34 -29.81 14.47
CA VAL A 606 19.68 -30.34 15.68
C VAL A 606 20.64 -31.30 16.38
N ILE A 607 20.90 -31.04 17.66
CA ILE A 607 21.94 -31.72 18.44
C ILE A 607 21.36 -32.29 19.73
N GLY A 608 21.73 -33.55 20.03
CA GLY A 608 21.41 -34.24 21.26
C GLY A 608 22.27 -33.80 22.45
N ARG A 609 22.21 -34.56 23.55
CA ARG A 609 22.96 -34.25 24.77
C ARG A 609 23.49 -35.51 25.46
N LEU A 610 24.59 -35.38 26.20
CA LEU A 610 25.19 -36.37 27.12
C LEU A 610 25.31 -35.71 28.50
N TYR A 611 24.67 -36.25 29.53
CA TYR A 611 24.44 -35.52 30.79
C TYR A 611 24.11 -36.44 31.98
N ASP A 612 23.93 -35.84 33.17
CA ASP A 612 23.47 -36.48 34.40
C ASP A 612 24.37 -37.64 34.86
N PHE A 613 25.70 -37.49 34.80
CA PHE A 613 26.59 -38.53 35.32
C PHE A 613 26.54 -38.54 36.86
N HIS A 614 26.33 -39.71 37.45
CA HIS A 614 26.30 -39.85 38.91
C HIS A 614 26.59 -41.28 39.37
N VAL A 615 27.13 -41.39 40.59
CA VAL A 615 27.37 -42.68 41.26
C VAL A 615 26.17 -43.05 42.12
N THR A 616 25.62 -44.23 41.87
CA THR A 616 24.35 -44.72 42.44
C THR A 616 24.50 -45.76 43.53
N ASP A 617 25.62 -46.46 43.62
CA ASP A 617 25.94 -47.36 44.73
C ASP A 617 27.46 -47.61 44.79
N ILE A 618 27.97 -48.04 45.94
CA ILE A 618 29.35 -48.46 46.14
C ILE A 618 29.33 -49.80 46.86
N SER A 619 30.08 -50.79 46.34
CA SER A 619 30.08 -52.14 46.90
C SER A 619 30.88 -52.30 48.20
N ASP A 620 31.65 -51.29 48.58
CA ASP A 620 32.42 -51.25 49.83
C ASP A 620 31.48 -51.18 51.04
N TYR A 621 31.70 -52.06 52.02
CA TYR A 621 30.82 -52.19 53.18
C TYR A 621 30.68 -50.91 54.01
N ASN A 622 31.70 -50.03 53.98
CA ASN A 622 31.65 -48.76 54.69
C ASN A 622 30.62 -47.78 54.11
N TRP A 623 30.14 -48.02 52.88
CA TRP A 623 29.23 -47.12 52.17
C TRP A 623 27.79 -47.66 52.07
N GLU A 624 27.52 -48.89 52.54
CA GLU A 624 26.19 -49.50 52.38
C GLU A 624 25.06 -48.66 52.97
N ASN A 625 25.27 -48.08 54.16
CA ASN A 625 24.26 -47.29 54.86
C ASN A 625 23.97 -45.94 54.18
N VAL A 626 24.77 -45.52 53.20
CA VAL A 626 24.53 -44.31 52.41
C VAL A 626 23.50 -44.60 51.31
N PHE A 627 23.71 -45.71 50.59
CA PHE A 627 22.93 -46.04 49.40
C PHE A 627 21.77 -47.00 49.67
N ARG A 628 21.78 -47.73 50.78
CA ARG A 628 20.83 -48.80 51.08
C ARG A 628 20.15 -48.57 52.43
N LYS A 629 18.84 -48.81 52.50
CA LYS A 629 18.04 -48.54 53.72
C LYS A 629 18.47 -49.39 54.92
N GLN A 630 18.99 -50.58 54.68
CA GLN A 630 19.46 -51.53 55.69
C GLN A 630 20.72 -52.23 55.20
N LEU A 631 21.64 -52.56 56.11
CA LEU A 631 22.85 -53.32 55.78
C LEU A 631 22.49 -54.65 55.09
N GLY A 632 23.21 -55.00 54.02
CA GLY A 632 22.92 -56.18 53.20
C GLY A 632 21.64 -56.11 52.33
N SER A 633 20.73 -55.15 52.53
CA SER A 633 19.53 -54.97 51.68
C SER A 633 19.91 -54.48 50.28
N SER A 634 19.03 -54.69 49.30
CA SER A 634 19.14 -54.07 47.96
C SER A 634 18.28 -52.83 47.80
N GLU A 635 17.41 -52.54 48.78
CA GLU A 635 16.47 -51.43 48.72
C GLU A 635 17.22 -50.09 48.84
N PRO A 636 17.14 -49.21 47.82
CA PRO A 636 17.93 -47.99 47.79
C PRO A 636 17.35 -46.90 48.73
N THR A 637 18.22 -46.05 49.25
CA THR A 637 17.84 -44.81 49.98
C THR A 637 17.34 -43.72 49.03
N GLY A 638 17.70 -43.80 47.75
CA GLY A 638 17.49 -42.76 46.75
C GLY A 638 18.61 -41.72 46.70
N VAL A 639 19.66 -41.87 47.52
CA VAL A 639 20.85 -41.02 47.51
C VAL A 639 21.78 -41.41 46.36
N SER A 640 22.34 -40.40 45.68
CA SER A 640 23.41 -40.58 44.69
C SER A 640 24.38 -39.40 44.72
N TYR A 641 25.59 -39.61 44.20
CA TYR A 641 26.64 -38.59 44.10
C TYR A 641 26.70 -38.05 42.68
N TRP A 642 26.18 -36.84 42.48
CA TRP A 642 26.06 -36.17 41.19
C TRP A 642 27.33 -35.43 40.79
N THR A 643 27.54 -35.19 39.50
CA THR A 643 28.59 -34.29 38.98
C THR A 643 28.68 -32.98 39.77
N GLY A 644 27.56 -32.36 40.08
CA GLY A 644 27.50 -31.15 40.89
C GLY A 644 26.10 -30.85 41.42
N LEU A 645 25.84 -29.57 41.70
CA LEU A 645 24.59 -29.09 42.30
C LEU A 645 23.53 -28.68 41.26
N ASN A 646 23.85 -28.73 39.97
CA ASN A 646 22.99 -28.26 38.91
C ASN A 646 22.50 -29.40 38.00
N HIS A 647 21.38 -29.16 37.32
CA HIS A 647 20.83 -29.94 36.23
C HIS A 647 21.63 -29.72 34.93
N ILE A 648 21.23 -30.45 33.88
CA ILE A 648 21.85 -30.43 32.55
C ILE A 648 22.07 -29.03 31.97
N ASP A 649 21.22 -28.05 32.28
CA ASP A 649 21.28 -26.69 31.73
C ASP A 649 21.71 -25.63 32.77
N GLY A 650 22.25 -26.07 33.92
CA GLY A 650 22.79 -25.17 34.94
C GLY A 650 21.83 -24.74 36.04
N ASP A 651 20.53 -25.06 35.94
CA ASP A 651 19.56 -24.79 37.00
C ASP A 651 19.81 -25.68 38.24
N PRO A 652 19.53 -25.21 39.48
CA PRO A 652 19.76 -26.00 40.68
C PRO A 652 19.01 -27.36 40.68
N ARG A 653 19.73 -28.45 41.00
CA ARG A 653 19.20 -29.82 41.10
C ARG A 653 18.54 -30.15 42.44
N GLY A 654 18.93 -29.43 43.49
CA GLY A 654 18.40 -29.60 44.84
C GLY A 654 19.11 -30.66 45.69
N ASN A 655 20.12 -31.37 45.17
CA ASN A 655 21.05 -32.11 46.02
C ASN A 655 21.94 -31.15 46.82
N LEU A 656 22.49 -31.62 47.95
CA LEU A 656 23.36 -30.85 48.83
C LEU A 656 24.67 -31.62 49.06
N ALA A 657 25.72 -30.90 49.45
CA ALA A 657 26.92 -31.53 50.00
C ALA A 657 26.52 -32.44 51.19
N PRO A 658 27.11 -33.65 51.32
CA PRO A 658 28.29 -34.13 50.60
C PRO A 658 27.99 -34.93 49.31
N PHE A 659 26.73 -34.97 48.82
CA PHE A 659 26.28 -35.81 47.71
C PHE A 659 26.65 -35.28 46.31
N ILE A 660 27.94 -35.01 46.12
CA ILE A 660 28.56 -34.51 44.89
C ILE A 660 29.87 -35.26 44.62
N LEU A 661 30.26 -35.37 43.35
CA LEU A 661 31.52 -35.95 42.93
C LEU A 661 32.71 -35.00 43.19
N PRO A 662 33.94 -35.54 43.36
CA PRO A 662 34.24 -36.97 43.48
C PRO A 662 33.90 -37.53 44.86
N ILE A 663 33.65 -38.84 44.92
CA ILE A 663 33.62 -39.59 46.18
C ILE A 663 35.03 -39.64 46.75
N ARG A 664 35.21 -39.09 47.96
CA ARG A 664 36.51 -38.94 48.62
C ARG A 664 36.34 -38.89 50.15
N PRO A 665 37.43 -38.85 50.94
CA PRO A 665 37.32 -38.54 52.36
C PRO A 665 36.54 -37.24 52.58
N GLY A 666 35.54 -37.28 53.46
CA GLY A 666 34.59 -36.19 53.70
C GLY A 666 33.29 -36.31 52.89
N SER A 667 33.22 -37.19 51.89
CA SER A 667 31.99 -37.43 51.11
C SER A 667 30.96 -38.29 51.86
N HIS A 668 31.37 -39.04 52.89
CA HIS A 668 30.46 -39.87 53.67
C HIS A 668 29.64 -39.01 54.65
N PRO A 669 28.29 -39.10 54.67
CA PRO A 669 27.44 -38.22 55.48
C PRO A 669 27.54 -38.48 56.99
N VAL A 670 27.87 -39.70 57.40
CA VAL A 670 28.02 -40.07 58.82
C VAL A 670 29.38 -39.61 59.38
N GLN A 671 29.35 -38.87 60.50
CA GLN A 671 30.54 -38.25 61.13
C GLN A 671 31.68 -39.24 61.46
N GLY A 672 31.37 -40.50 61.81
CA GLY A 672 32.38 -41.52 62.12
C GLY A 672 33.18 -42.02 60.91
N PHE A 673 32.73 -41.75 59.69
CA PHE A 673 33.33 -42.27 58.44
C PHE A 673 34.02 -41.16 57.62
N ARG A 674 34.30 -40.00 58.22
CA ARG A 674 34.84 -38.83 57.52
C ARG A 674 36.16 -39.07 56.79
N ASN A 675 37.02 -39.96 57.28
CA ASN A 675 38.31 -40.26 56.65
C ASN A 675 38.27 -41.43 55.65
N VAL A 676 37.09 -42.01 55.43
CA VAL A 676 36.91 -43.18 54.58
C VAL A 676 36.89 -42.78 53.11
N ALA A 677 37.70 -43.45 52.32
CA ALA A 677 37.60 -43.53 50.87
C ALA A 677 37.20 -44.96 50.47
N VAL A 678 37.03 -45.23 49.18
CA VAL A 678 36.68 -46.58 48.71
C VAL A 678 37.93 -47.47 48.74
N LYS A 679 37.86 -48.72 49.19
CA LYS A 679 39.01 -49.64 49.08
C LYS A 679 39.15 -50.19 47.66
N THR A 680 40.38 -50.44 47.22
CA THR A 680 40.63 -51.04 45.89
C THR A 680 39.97 -52.43 45.80
N GLY A 681 39.55 -52.84 44.60
CA GLY A 681 38.77 -54.07 44.41
C GLY A 681 37.25 -53.93 44.57
N TYR A 682 36.76 -52.93 45.31
CA TYR A 682 35.33 -52.60 45.33
C TYR A 682 34.93 -51.72 44.14
N HIS A 683 33.74 -51.98 43.59
CA HIS A 683 33.22 -51.26 42.45
C HIS A 683 32.25 -50.16 42.87
N ILE A 684 32.30 -49.06 42.12
CA ILE A 684 31.24 -48.08 42.07
C ILE A 684 30.24 -48.48 40.97
N LYS A 685 28.96 -48.25 41.21
CA LYS A 685 27.90 -48.33 40.19
C LYS A 685 27.49 -46.92 39.82
N PHE A 686 27.32 -46.66 38.53
CA PHE A 686 26.94 -45.35 38.04
C PHE A 686 25.98 -45.48 36.86
N ASP A 687 25.31 -44.39 36.56
CA ASP A 687 24.61 -44.20 35.30
C ASP A 687 24.74 -42.77 34.81
N LEU A 688 24.38 -42.59 33.55
CA LEU A 688 24.32 -41.31 32.86
C LEU A 688 23.26 -41.37 31.77
N LYS A 689 22.92 -40.23 31.19
CA LYS A 689 21.86 -40.13 30.18
C LYS A 689 22.37 -39.54 28.87
N THR A 690 21.69 -39.93 27.79
CA THR A 690 21.78 -39.27 26.50
C THR A 690 20.40 -38.87 26.00
N LYS A 691 20.33 -37.80 25.19
CA LYS A 691 19.15 -37.44 24.38
C LYS A 691 19.52 -37.41 22.91
N GLY A 692 18.59 -37.78 22.04
CA GLY A 692 18.75 -37.80 20.60
C GLY A 692 18.90 -39.21 20.05
N ASN A 693 19.72 -39.36 19.00
CA ASN A 693 19.83 -40.56 18.17
C ASN A 693 20.90 -41.52 18.69
N MET A 694 20.86 -41.82 19.99
CA MET A 694 21.77 -42.73 20.70
C MET A 694 21.09 -44.07 21.07
N PHE A 695 20.06 -44.45 20.31
CA PHE A 695 19.23 -45.64 20.54
C PHE A 695 19.51 -46.80 19.56
N GLY A 696 20.45 -46.67 18.64
CA GLY A 696 20.87 -47.75 17.74
C GLY A 696 21.61 -48.88 18.47
N LYS A 697 21.67 -50.07 17.85
CA LYS A 697 22.32 -51.27 18.42
C LYS A 697 23.82 -51.12 18.67
N GLN A 698 24.47 -50.33 17.82
CA GLN A 698 25.92 -50.10 17.86
C GLN A 698 26.29 -48.78 18.54
N ASP A 699 25.31 -48.01 18.99
CA ASP A 699 25.57 -46.79 19.74
C ASP A 699 26.10 -47.13 21.13
N GLY A 700 26.92 -46.24 21.69
CA GLY A 700 27.50 -46.45 23.00
C GLY A 700 28.09 -45.21 23.61
N VAL A 701 28.53 -45.34 24.86
CA VAL A 701 29.26 -44.30 25.57
C VAL A 701 30.64 -44.82 25.93
N ARG A 702 31.67 -44.21 25.37
CA ARG A 702 33.07 -44.50 25.69
C ARG A 702 33.45 -43.79 26.98
N ILE A 703 34.13 -44.53 27.85
CA ILE A 703 34.74 -44.02 29.07
C ILE A 703 36.23 -44.32 28.96
N THR A 704 37.06 -43.28 29.10
CA THR A 704 38.53 -43.43 29.13
C THR A 704 39.03 -43.00 30.50
N PRO A 705 39.32 -43.94 31.42
CA PRO A 705 39.88 -43.64 32.72
C PRO A 705 41.33 -43.14 32.64
N THR A 706 41.66 -42.17 33.48
CA THR A 706 43.05 -41.80 33.81
C THR A 706 43.23 -41.80 35.32
N PHE A 707 44.48 -42.02 35.76
CA PHE A 707 44.78 -42.30 37.17
C PHE A 707 45.73 -41.26 37.74
N TYR A 708 45.41 -40.80 38.94
CA TYR A 708 46.24 -39.86 39.68
C TYR A 708 46.47 -40.37 41.11
N PHE A 709 47.59 -40.02 41.70
CA PHE A 709 47.84 -40.22 43.11
C PHE A 709 47.77 -38.88 43.84
N VAL A 710 47.00 -38.85 44.93
CA VAL A 710 46.87 -37.72 45.84
C VAL A 710 47.41 -38.12 47.21
N SER A 711 48.31 -37.32 47.78
CA SER A 711 48.85 -37.61 49.12
C SER A 711 47.74 -37.64 50.18
N LYS A 712 47.96 -38.38 51.28
CA LYS A 712 46.94 -38.57 52.34
C LYS A 712 46.43 -37.25 52.95
N ASP A 713 47.28 -36.24 53.02
CA ASP A 713 46.95 -34.89 53.47
C ASP A 713 46.28 -34.03 52.39
N GLY A 714 46.23 -34.47 51.13
CA GLY A 714 45.66 -33.73 50.00
C GLY A 714 46.58 -32.66 49.42
N SER A 715 47.85 -32.56 49.85
CA SER A 715 48.77 -31.48 49.44
C SER A 715 49.37 -31.66 48.04
N SER A 716 49.40 -32.88 47.51
CA SER A 716 49.99 -33.19 46.21
C SER A 716 49.05 -34.00 45.32
N ARG A 717 49.16 -33.80 44.00
CA ARG A 717 48.51 -34.60 42.96
C ARG A 717 49.50 -34.85 41.84
N GLN A 718 49.65 -36.10 41.42
CA GLN A 718 50.47 -36.49 40.25
C GLN A 718 49.78 -37.57 39.44
N GLU A 719 50.01 -37.61 38.13
CA GLU A 719 49.54 -38.71 37.29
C GLU A 719 50.37 -39.97 37.56
N VAL A 720 49.72 -41.15 37.55
CA VAL A 720 50.37 -42.42 37.89
C VAL A 720 50.09 -43.53 36.91
N ASP A 721 51.03 -44.45 36.80
CA ASP A 721 50.81 -45.75 36.20
C ASP A 721 50.41 -46.74 37.29
N LEU A 722 49.43 -47.58 36.98
CA LEU A 722 48.92 -48.60 37.89
C LEU A 722 49.31 -49.99 37.40
N TYR A 723 49.78 -50.82 38.32
CA TYR A 723 50.19 -52.18 38.07
C TYR A 723 49.36 -53.16 38.92
N TYR A 724 49.12 -54.37 38.42
CA TYR A 724 48.42 -55.42 39.15
C TYR A 724 49.03 -56.80 38.89
N HIS A 725 48.46 -57.83 39.50
CA HIS A 725 48.89 -59.23 39.33
C HIS A 725 47.76 -60.09 38.77
N ARG A 726 48.11 -61.04 37.88
CA ARG A 726 47.17 -62.02 37.35
C ARG A 726 47.80 -63.41 37.35
N GLY A 727 47.31 -64.31 38.21
CA GLY A 727 47.85 -65.67 38.31
C GLY A 727 49.34 -65.65 38.69
N GLN A 728 50.23 -66.11 37.81
CA GLN A 728 51.69 -66.04 37.97
C GLN A 728 52.31 -64.77 37.37
N GLU A 729 51.57 -64.04 36.54
CA GLU A 729 52.04 -62.77 35.97
C GLU A 729 52.06 -61.70 37.08
N ARG A 730 53.18 -60.98 37.17
CA ARG A 730 53.43 -59.96 38.18
C ARG A 730 53.62 -58.61 37.49
N LEU A 731 53.20 -57.56 38.20
CA LEU A 731 53.32 -56.16 37.78
C LEU A 731 52.92 -55.93 36.31
N ILE A 732 51.69 -56.31 35.95
CA ILE A 732 51.09 -55.97 34.66
C ILE A 732 50.63 -54.51 34.74
N ARG A 733 51.11 -53.65 33.85
CA ARG A 733 50.70 -52.25 33.78
C ARG A 733 49.32 -52.14 33.12
N ILE A 734 48.38 -51.44 33.75
CA ILE A 734 47.06 -51.15 33.18
C ILE A 734 47.23 -50.38 31.86
N GLY A 735 46.50 -50.82 30.83
CA GLY A 735 46.53 -50.23 29.48
C GLY A 735 47.68 -50.65 28.57
N THR A 736 48.53 -51.58 29.00
CA THR A 736 49.51 -52.23 28.13
C THR A 736 48.92 -53.42 27.38
N ALA A 737 49.68 -53.99 26.43
CA ALA A 737 49.22 -55.15 25.68
C ALA A 737 48.99 -56.39 26.57
N GLU A 738 49.71 -56.47 27.69
CA GLU A 738 49.67 -57.52 28.71
C GLU A 738 48.42 -57.45 29.60
N ASP A 739 47.79 -56.26 29.70
CA ASP A 739 46.53 -56.06 30.43
C ASP A 739 45.37 -56.69 29.66
N LEU A 740 45.16 -57.98 29.86
CA LEU A 740 44.07 -58.75 29.24
C LEU A 740 42.82 -58.94 30.13
N GLU A 741 42.76 -58.28 31.29
CA GLU A 741 41.65 -58.48 32.24
C GLU A 741 40.33 -57.88 31.70
N LYS A 742 39.30 -58.73 31.56
CA LYS A 742 38.00 -58.30 31.00
C LYS A 742 37.09 -57.77 32.09
N ARG A 743 36.48 -56.62 31.85
CA ARG A 743 35.46 -56.01 32.72
C ARG A 743 34.06 -56.29 32.18
N PHE A 744 33.14 -56.63 33.08
CA PHE A 744 31.76 -56.95 32.75
C PHE A 744 30.78 -56.15 33.59
N VAL A 745 29.63 -55.84 33.01
CA VAL A 745 28.49 -55.21 33.69
C VAL A 745 27.26 -56.09 33.49
N VAL A 746 26.41 -56.20 34.53
CA VAL A 746 25.09 -56.82 34.45
C VAL A 746 24.05 -55.72 34.60
N LEU A 747 23.13 -55.61 33.63
CA LEU A 747 22.11 -54.56 33.63
C LEU A 747 21.21 -54.71 34.87
N ASN A 748 20.52 -55.82 35.03
CA ASN A 748 19.63 -56.05 36.17
C ASN A 748 20.37 -56.70 37.35
N SER A 749 21.48 -56.08 37.77
CA SER A 749 22.19 -56.49 38.98
C SER A 749 21.45 -56.03 40.24
N ARG A 750 21.49 -56.83 41.30
CA ARG A 750 20.77 -56.63 42.57
C ARG A 750 20.80 -55.19 43.10
N LEU A 751 21.95 -54.52 43.03
CA LEU A 751 22.17 -53.20 43.64
C LEU A 751 21.93 -52.02 42.70
N ARG A 752 21.63 -52.28 41.42
CA ARG A 752 21.38 -51.21 40.44
C ARG A 752 19.94 -50.72 40.48
N ASN A 753 19.01 -51.58 40.91
CA ASN A 753 17.59 -51.26 41.03
C ASN A 753 17.00 -50.65 39.75
N VAL A 754 17.32 -51.24 38.58
CA VAL A 754 16.77 -50.81 37.28
C VAL A 754 15.24 -50.97 37.33
N PRO A 755 14.46 -49.91 37.07
CA PRO A 755 13.01 -50.02 37.13
C PRO A 755 12.47 -51.02 36.08
N GLY A 756 11.58 -51.91 36.49
CA GLY A 756 10.98 -52.90 35.57
C GLY A 756 10.22 -52.27 34.40
N THR A 757 9.66 -51.06 34.60
CA THR A 757 9.05 -50.28 33.52
C THR A 757 10.05 -49.88 32.43
N GLU A 758 11.26 -49.44 32.80
CA GLU A 758 12.32 -49.09 31.84
C GLU A 758 12.79 -50.32 31.03
N LEU A 759 12.89 -51.48 31.70
CA LEU A 759 13.21 -52.75 31.02
C LEU A 759 12.11 -53.13 30.02
N GLY A 760 10.85 -53.00 30.42
CA GLY A 760 9.69 -53.26 29.54
C GLY A 760 9.65 -52.32 28.33
N ASP A 761 9.87 -51.03 28.54
CA ASP A 761 9.92 -50.02 27.46
C ASP A 761 11.04 -50.32 26.45
N THR A 762 12.20 -50.71 26.97
CA THR A 762 13.36 -51.10 26.16
C THR A 762 13.07 -52.37 25.37
N ALA A 763 12.47 -53.39 26.01
CA ALA A 763 12.09 -54.63 25.35
C ALA A 763 11.08 -54.41 24.22
N ARG A 764 10.10 -53.53 24.43
CA ARG A 764 9.12 -53.18 23.39
C ARG A 764 9.78 -52.53 22.18
N TYR A 765 10.71 -51.60 22.40
CA TYR A 765 11.46 -50.99 21.31
C TYR A 765 12.32 -52.02 20.57
N GLN A 766 13.09 -52.83 21.30
CA GLN A 766 13.96 -53.84 20.71
C GLN A 766 13.17 -54.86 19.89
N TYR A 767 12.06 -55.36 20.45
CA TYR A 767 11.17 -56.27 19.72
C TYR A 767 10.71 -55.66 18.40
N THR A 768 10.31 -54.38 18.41
CA THR A 768 9.67 -53.72 17.26
C THR A 768 10.66 -53.28 16.18
N TYR A 769 11.80 -52.70 16.57
CA TYR A 769 12.72 -52.02 15.66
C TYR A 769 14.08 -52.70 15.53
N GLU A 770 14.46 -53.56 16.48
CA GLU A 770 15.77 -54.19 16.49
C GLU A 770 15.73 -55.67 16.09
N LEU A 771 14.68 -56.41 16.42
CA LEU A 771 14.52 -57.79 15.93
C LEU A 771 14.22 -57.81 14.43
N THR A 772 14.81 -58.77 13.74
CA THR A 772 14.47 -59.09 12.36
C THR A 772 13.06 -59.69 12.26
N ALA A 773 12.47 -59.64 11.07
CA ALA A 773 11.15 -60.24 10.83
C ALA A 773 11.11 -61.75 11.17
N GLU A 774 12.23 -62.46 10.97
CA GLU A 774 12.37 -63.87 11.34
C GLU A 774 12.36 -64.05 12.87
N GLU A 775 13.13 -63.26 13.61
CA GLU A 775 13.15 -63.30 15.08
C GLU A 775 11.80 -62.94 15.69
N GLN A 776 11.09 -61.95 15.11
CA GLN A 776 9.73 -61.57 15.53
C GLN A 776 8.71 -62.70 15.27
N SER A 777 8.92 -63.55 14.26
CA SER A 777 8.01 -64.67 14.00
C SER A 777 8.14 -65.81 15.01
N GLN A 778 9.24 -65.85 15.76
CA GLN A 778 9.56 -66.91 16.72
C GLN A 778 9.14 -66.61 18.17
N THR A 779 8.66 -65.40 18.46
CA THR A 779 8.31 -64.99 19.83
C THR A 779 7.25 -63.90 19.83
N THR A 780 6.42 -63.82 20.86
CA THR A 780 5.50 -62.69 21.03
C THR A 780 6.18 -61.54 21.75
N LEU A 781 5.64 -60.31 21.64
CA LEU A 781 6.14 -59.17 22.42
C LEU A 781 6.13 -59.47 23.94
N ALA A 782 5.07 -60.10 24.45
CA ALA A 782 4.95 -60.43 25.87
C ALA A 782 6.05 -61.41 26.32
N ASP A 783 6.27 -62.48 25.54
CA ASP A 783 7.33 -63.45 25.83
C ASP A 783 8.73 -62.82 25.73
N TYR A 784 8.93 -61.94 24.75
CA TYR A 784 10.19 -61.21 24.61
C TYR A 784 10.45 -60.27 25.80
N MET A 785 9.42 -59.58 26.29
CA MET A 785 9.53 -58.73 27.48
C MET A 785 9.92 -59.54 28.72
N VAL A 786 9.28 -60.69 28.96
CA VAL A 786 9.64 -61.61 30.06
C VAL A 786 11.08 -62.09 29.89
N ARG A 787 11.46 -62.53 28.68
CA ARG A 787 12.82 -62.99 28.38
C ARG A 787 13.86 -61.89 28.62
N LEU A 788 13.56 -60.64 28.26
CA LEU A 788 14.48 -59.55 28.48
C LEU A 788 14.68 -59.28 29.98
N VAL A 789 13.58 -59.19 30.74
CA VAL A 789 13.62 -58.90 32.17
C VAL A 789 14.28 -60.04 32.94
N ASP A 790 13.85 -61.28 32.76
CA ASP A 790 14.26 -62.40 33.62
C ASP A 790 15.56 -63.09 33.17
N GLN A 791 15.98 -62.90 31.91
CA GLN A 791 17.15 -63.59 31.37
C GLN A 791 18.19 -62.62 30.79
N ILE A 792 17.85 -61.88 29.73
CA ILE A 792 18.84 -61.07 28.98
C ILE A 792 19.48 -60.02 29.88
N SER A 793 18.68 -59.31 30.68
CA SER A 793 19.16 -58.25 31.56
C SER A 793 20.08 -58.75 32.69
N HIS A 794 20.04 -60.05 33.01
CA HIS A 794 20.92 -60.69 34.01
C HIS A 794 22.24 -61.23 33.41
N GLN A 795 22.42 -61.15 32.09
CA GLN A 795 23.65 -61.62 31.44
C GLN A 795 24.82 -60.65 31.62
N LYS A 796 26.04 -61.20 31.67
CA LYS A 796 27.27 -60.41 31.71
C LYS A 796 27.53 -59.78 30.34
N THR A 797 27.55 -58.46 30.29
CA THR A 797 27.96 -57.68 29.12
C THR A 797 29.43 -57.30 29.27
N TRP A 798 30.27 -57.67 28.30
CA TRP A 798 31.67 -57.24 28.27
C TRP A 798 31.73 -55.75 27.91
N VAL A 799 32.38 -54.94 28.74
CA VAL A 799 32.44 -53.49 28.57
C VAL A 799 33.84 -52.97 28.27
N GLY A 800 34.88 -53.80 28.33
CA GLY A 800 36.26 -53.38 28.06
C GLY A 800 37.24 -53.87 29.12
N ARG A 801 38.19 -53.01 29.48
CA ARG A 801 39.31 -53.26 30.41
C ARG A 801 39.39 -52.15 31.46
N TYR A 802 40.49 -52.03 32.19
CA TYR A 802 40.65 -50.99 33.21
C TYR A 802 40.96 -49.61 32.61
N ASP A 803 41.60 -49.55 31.45
CA ASP A 803 42.05 -48.33 30.76
C ASP A 803 41.05 -47.78 29.73
N TRP A 804 40.02 -48.55 29.36
CA TRP A 804 38.91 -48.09 28.54
C TRP A 804 37.65 -48.93 28.75
N MET A 805 36.49 -48.30 28.61
CA MET A 805 35.18 -48.96 28.60
C MET A 805 34.26 -48.43 27.51
N ILE A 806 33.35 -49.26 27.03
CA ILE A 806 32.22 -48.86 26.18
C ILE A 806 30.93 -49.38 26.83
N LEU A 807 30.04 -48.47 27.19
CA LEU A 807 28.67 -48.81 27.57
C LEU A 807 27.86 -49.04 26.29
N SER A 808 27.53 -50.29 25.99
CA SER A 808 26.82 -50.71 24.78
C SER A 808 25.33 -50.96 25.00
N ALA A 809 24.55 -51.14 23.93
CA ALA A 809 23.10 -51.33 23.98
C ALA A 809 22.56 -52.36 25.02
N PRO A 810 23.19 -53.52 25.31
CA PRO A 810 22.71 -54.46 26.33
C PRO A 810 22.64 -53.91 27.76
N ILE A 811 23.33 -52.80 28.05
CA ILE A 811 23.33 -52.13 29.36
C ILE A 811 22.75 -50.70 29.28
N ARG A 812 21.87 -50.49 28.30
CA ARG A 812 21.11 -49.26 28.06
C ARG A 812 19.62 -49.51 28.26
N THR A 813 18.92 -48.54 28.86
CA THR A 813 17.45 -48.50 28.83
C THR A 813 16.93 -47.26 28.12
N LEU A 814 15.69 -47.32 27.63
CA LEU A 814 14.98 -46.22 26.98
C LEU A 814 13.95 -45.63 27.94
N ILE A 815 14.00 -44.31 28.14
CA ILE A 815 13.30 -43.61 29.23
C ILE A 815 12.62 -42.31 28.79
N GLY A 816 12.39 -42.14 27.48
CA GLY A 816 11.75 -40.95 26.94
C GLY A 816 10.28 -40.79 27.35
N PRO A 817 9.64 -39.69 26.97
CA PRO A 817 8.24 -39.44 27.28
C PRO A 817 7.33 -40.51 26.67
N LYS A 818 6.26 -40.85 27.40
CA LYS A 818 5.19 -41.79 27.00
C LYS A 818 3.80 -41.20 27.13
N THR A 819 3.69 -40.04 27.78
CA THR A 819 2.45 -39.30 28.02
C THR A 819 2.60 -37.90 27.44
N ASN A 820 1.47 -37.22 27.18
CA ASN A 820 1.44 -35.89 26.57
C ASN A 820 2.12 -35.82 25.20
N ILE A 821 2.09 -36.93 24.45
CA ILE A 821 2.62 -37.01 23.08
C ILE A 821 1.50 -36.62 22.10
N PRO A 822 1.72 -35.64 21.21
CA PRO A 822 0.72 -35.23 20.22
C PRO A 822 0.31 -36.37 19.29
N THR A 823 -0.94 -36.33 18.82
CA THR A 823 -1.42 -37.25 17.79
C THR A 823 -0.56 -37.15 16.52
N GLY A 824 -0.12 -38.30 16.01
CA GLY A 824 0.75 -38.40 14.83
C GLY A 824 2.24 -38.57 15.14
N VAL A 825 2.67 -38.29 16.37
CA VAL A 825 4.05 -38.56 16.81
C VAL A 825 4.20 -40.04 17.19
N ASN A 826 5.28 -40.69 16.71
CA ASN A 826 5.59 -42.07 17.05
C ASN A 826 6.03 -42.18 18.53
N VAL A 827 5.20 -42.83 19.35
CA VAL A 827 5.42 -43.02 20.79
C VAL A 827 6.73 -43.77 21.09
N ASP A 828 7.10 -44.74 20.25
CA ASP A 828 8.31 -45.53 20.46
C ASP A 828 9.56 -44.73 20.16
N ARG A 829 9.51 -43.88 19.12
CA ARG A 829 10.59 -42.94 18.81
C ARG A 829 10.76 -41.91 19.91
N ALA A 830 9.66 -41.40 20.48
CA ALA A 830 9.70 -40.49 21.62
C ALA A 830 10.27 -41.16 22.87
N ASN A 831 9.84 -42.38 23.19
CA ASN A 831 10.42 -43.16 24.28
C ASN A 831 11.92 -43.46 24.05
N ALA A 832 12.29 -43.80 22.82
CA ALA A 832 13.67 -44.08 22.46
C ALA A 832 14.56 -42.84 22.45
N ALA A 833 14.01 -41.63 22.50
CA ALA A 833 14.77 -40.38 22.37
C ALA A 833 15.66 -40.04 23.57
N ILE A 834 15.38 -40.62 24.74
CA ILE A 834 16.20 -40.46 25.94
C ILE A 834 16.65 -41.85 26.38
N GLN A 835 17.95 -42.02 26.57
CA GLN A 835 18.54 -43.28 26.96
C GLN A 835 19.28 -43.12 28.28
N ARG A 836 19.25 -44.16 29.12
CA ARG A 836 20.10 -44.26 30.31
C ARG A 836 21.11 -45.38 30.11
N TRP A 837 22.35 -45.11 30.44
CA TRP A 837 23.48 -46.02 30.28
C TRP A 837 24.03 -46.41 31.65
N TYR A 838 24.17 -47.70 31.89
CA TYR A 838 24.54 -48.23 33.19
C TYR A 838 25.96 -48.78 33.17
N GLY A 839 26.80 -48.36 34.13
CA GLY A 839 28.18 -48.79 34.24
C GLY A 839 28.59 -49.27 35.64
N GLU A 840 29.75 -49.92 35.69
CA GLU A 840 30.45 -50.30 36.94
C GLU A 840 31.95 -50.16 36.73
N TYR A 841 32.65 -49.58 37.70
CA TYR A 841 34.10 -49.46 37.64
C TYR A 841 34.74 -49.79 38.97
N SER A 842 35.89 -50.46 38.93
CA SER A 842 36.76 -50.67 40.09
C SER A 842 38.21 -50.68 39.64
N LEU A 843 39.12 -50.42 40.57
CA LEU A 843 40.51 -50.83 40.43
C LEU A 843 40.65 -52.33 40.75
N PRO A 844 41.76 -52.99 40.33
CA PRO A 844 42.15 -54.29 40.86
C PRO A 844 42.19 -54.28 42.40
N ALA A 845 41.97 -55.42 43.05
CA ALA A 845 42.00 -55.50 44.50
C ALA A 845 43.37 -55.10 45.06
N ASP A 846 44.44 -55.66 44.50
CA ASP A 846 45.80 -55.27 44.80
C ASP A 846 46.35 -54.48 43.61
N VAL A 847 46.67 -53.21 43.83
CA VAL A 847 47.14 -52.27 42.82
C VAL A 847 48.38 -51.55 43.33
N TYR A 848 49.35 -51.36 42.44
CA TYR A 848 50.63 -50.74 42.75
C TYR A 848 50.78 -49.48 41.89
N ALA A 849 50.70 -48.32 42.53
CA ALA A 849 50.80 -47.02 41.85
C ALA A 849 52.26 -46.53 41.84
N VAL A 850 52.73 -46.04 40.70
CA VAL A 850 54.04 -45.37 40.55
C VAL A 850 53.87 -44.08 39.75
N PRO A 851 54.76 -43.08 39.91
CA PRO A 851 54.73 -41.90 39.05
C PRO A 851 54.68 -42.29 37.56
N LYS A 852 53.85 -41.62 36.77
CA LYS A 852 53.66 -41.97 35.36
C LYS A 852 54.99 -41.94 34.60
N GLY A 853 55.21 -42.96 33.76
CA GLY A 853 56.42 -43.15 32.97
C GLY A 853 57.58 -43.77 33.75
N THR A 854 57.39 -44.20 35.01
CA THR A 854 58.41 -44.93 35.76
C THR A 854 58.71 -46.26 35.09
N ASP A 855 59.96 -46.47 34.70
CA ASP A 855 60.45 -47.73 34.15
C ASP A 855 60.84 -48.69 35.30
N LEU A 856 60.06 -49.76 35.46
CA LEU A 856 60.27 -50.76 36.51
C LEU A 856 61.32 -51.81 36.15
N GLU A 857 61.69 -51.94 34.87
CA GLU A 857 62.61 -52.99 34.43
C GLU A 857 64.05 -52.77 34.96
N PRO A 858 64.64 -51.57 34.89
CA PRO A 858 65.93 -51.29 35.53
C PRO A 858 65.88 -51.43 37.05
N LEU A 859 64.77 -51.03 37.69
CA LEU A 859 64.59 -51.11 39.15
C LEU A 859 64.56 -52.57 39.63
N ALA A 860 63.91 -53.46 38.88
CA ALA A 860 63.87 -54.89 39.16
C ALA A 860 65.24 -55.58 39.00
N ARG A 861 66.14 -55.03 38.16
CA ARG A 861 67.51 -55.54 37.98
C ARG A 861 68.49 -55.05 39.06
N GLN A 862 68.24 -53.87 39.62
CA GLN A 862 69.12 -53.25 40.63
C GLN A 862 68.77 -53.66 42.06
N ASN A 863 67.48 -53.87 42.36
CA ASN A 863 66.99 -54.24 43.69
C ASN A 863 65.90 -55.33 43.59
N GLN A 864 65.62 -56.03 44.68
CA GLN A 864 64.46 -56.92 44.76
C GLN A 864 63.17 -56.06 44.70
N LEU A 865 62.52 -56.02 43.54
CA LEU A 865 61.24 -55.33 43.35
C LEU A 865 60.11 -56.21 43.89
N ASP A 866 59.96 -56.20 45.21
CA ASP A 866 58.83 -56.83 45.89
C ASP A 866 57.70 -55.82 46.15
N GLU A 867 56.57 -56.31 46.64
CA GLU A 867 55.39 -55.49 46.93
C GLU A 867 55.64 -54.38 47.98
N LYS A 868 56.76 -54.41 48.69
CA LYS A 868 57.17 -53.43 49.71
C LYS A 868 58.11 -52.35 49.17
N ALA A 869 58.51 -52.43 47.90
CA ALA A 869 59.41 -51.48 47.28
C ALA A 869 58.94 -50.03 47.44
N ALA A 870 59.89 -49.13 47.77
CA ALA A 870 59.63 -47.71 48.04
C ALA A 870 59.15 -46.92 46.82
N VAL A 871 59.30 -47.47 45.61
CA VAL A 871 58.78 -46.88 44.37
C VAL A 871 57.24 -46.83 44.35
N PHE A 872 56.58 -47.74 45.07
CA PHE A 872 55.12 -47.81 45.11
C PHE A 872 54.55 -46.76 46.06
N LEU A 873 53.68 -45.90 45.52
CA LEU A 873 52.98 -44.85 46.24
C LEU A 873 51.83 -45.47 47.04
N LYS A 874 51.96 -45.46 48.38
CA LYS A 874 50.98 -46.09 49.29
C LYS A 874 50.31 -45.11 50.26
N ASN A 875 50.99 -44.04 50.65
CA ASN A 875 50.48 -43.09 51.64
C ASN A 875 49.57 -42.02 51.03
N GLY A 876 48.39 -42.43 50.56
CA GLY A 876 47.46 -41.54 49.88
C GLY A 876 46.31 -42.26 49.21
N TYR A 877 45.83 -41.67 48.13
CA TYR A 877 44.65 -42.11 47.39
C TYR A 877 44.93 -42.17 45.89
N ILE A 878 44.37 -43.17 45.22
CA ILE A 878 44.34 -43.26 43.76
C ILE A 878 43.01 -42.67 43.29
N VAL A 879 43.07 -41.58 42.54
CA VAL A 879 41.91 -40.92 41.95
C VAL A 879 41.67 -41.48 40.56
N VAL A 880 40.42 -41.87 40.29
CA VAL A 880 39.94 -42.27 38.96
C VAL A 880 39.24 -41.08 38.33
N ASN A 881 39.75 -40.65 37.18
CA ASN A 881 39.20 -39.56 36.38
C ASN A 881 38.65 -40.10 35.05
N PHE A 882 37.41 -39.75 34.69
CA PHE A 882 36.74 -40.22 33.48
C PHE A 882 36.64 -39.14 32.41
N ASN A 883 37.07 -39.46 31.19
CA ASN A 883 36.60 -38.79 29.98
C ASN A 883 35.41 -39.58 29.40
N LEU A 884 34.31 -38.89 29.10
CA LEU A 884 33.05 -39.47 28.62
C LEU A 884 32.69 -38.94 27.24
N GLU A 885 32.42 -39.84 26.30
CA GLU A 885 32.15 -39.51 24.90
C GLU A 885 31.08 -40.43 24.31
N THR A 886 30.16 -39.90 23.50
CA THR A 886 29.18 -40.73 22.79
C THR A 886 29.74 -41.25 21.47
N LEU A 887 29.35 -42.47 21.11
CA LEU A 887 29.71 -43.15 19.88
C LEU A 887 28.42 -43.46 19.11
N ARG A 888 28.37 -43.03 17.85
CA ARG A 888 27.30 -43.45 16.92
C ARG A 888 27.82 -44.56 16.00
N ASN A 889 27.00 -45.59 15.78
CA ASN A 889 27.34 -46.74 14.92
C ASN A 889 28.69 -47.40 15.29
N GLY A 890 29.05 -47.41 16.58
CA GLY A 890 30.29 -48.00 17.06
C GLY A 890 31.59 -47.28 16.64
N ASN A 891 31.51 -46.08 16.07
CA ASN A 891 32.68 -45.37 15.56
C ASN A 891 33.51 -44.73 16.68
N THR A 892 34.60 -45.39 17.07
CA THR A 892 35.54 -44.89 18.09
C THR A 892 36.53 -43.84 17.58
N GLY A 893 36.69 -43.69 16.27
CA GLY A 893 37.60 -42.72 15.66
C GLY A 893 37.02 -41.30 15.57
N ALA A 894 35.70 -41.17 15.62
CA ALA A 894 34.99 -39.89 15.56
C ALA A 894 33.83 -39.85 16.57
N PRO A 895 34.12 -39.54 17.84
CA PRO A 895 33.09 -39.39 18.86
C PRO A 895 32.06 -38.33 18.48
N HIS A 896 30.79 -38.54 18.82
CA HIS A 896 29.70 -37.66 18.43
C HIS A 896 29.57 -36.45 19.37
N LEU A 897 29.41 -36.70 20.68
CA LEU A 897 29.34 -35.70 21.75
C LEU A 897 30.43 -35.95 22.80
N GLN A 898 30.91 -34.89 23.44
CA GLN A 898 31.86 -34.97 24.54
C GLN A 898 31.34 -34.28 25.80
N TYR A 899 31.63 -34.87 26.96
CA TYR A 899 31.17 -34.35 28.25
C TYR A 899 32.10 -33.25 28.79
N ILE A 900 33.42 -33.38 28.64
CA ILE A 900 34.41 -32.45 29.21
C ILE A 900 35.10 -31.62 28.13
N HIS A 901 35.53 -32.27 27.03
CA HIS A 901 36.44 -31.68 26.04
C HIS A 901 35.74 -31.24 24.74
N ALA A 902 34.43 -30.97 24.77
CA ALA A 902 33.76 -30.37 23.63
C ALA A 902 34.30 -28.94 23.39
N PRO A 903 34.51 -28.49 22.13
CA PRO A 903 35.14 -27.20 21.86
C PRO A 903 34.37 -25.98 22.37
N LEU A 904 33.04 -26.08 22.51
CA LEU A 904 32.18 -24.95 22.86
C LEU A 904 31.67 -24.98 24.30
N MET A 905 31.74 -26.13 24.99
CA MET A 905 31.17 -26.24 26.33
C MET A 905 31.76 -27.41 27.13
N ASN A 906 31.65 -27.33 28.46
CA ASN A 906 32.03 -28.39 29.40
C ASN A 906 30.83 -28.71 30.31
N GLN A 907 30.28 -29.92 30.15
CA GLN A 907 29.08 -30.35 30.85
C GLN A 907 29.34 -30.64 32.34
N TRP A 908 30.56 -31.01 32.74
CA TRP A 908 30.92 -31.12 34.17
C TRP A 908 30.73 -29.78 34.88
N GLN A 909 31.23 -28.71 34.26
CA GLN A 909 31.11 -27.36 34.80
C GLN A 909 29.66 -26.86 34.76
N MET A 910 28.93 -27.15 33.67
CA MET A 910 27.50 -26.80 33.56
C MET A 910 26.65 -27.46 34.65
N GLU A 911 26.92 -28.72 34.99
CA GLU A 911 26.26 -29.42 36.09
C GLU A 911 26.76 -29.00 37.50
N GLY A 912 27.67 -28.02 37.56
CA GLY A 912 28.09 -27.39 38.81
C GLY A 912 29.20 -28.13 39.54
N PHE A 913 30.07 -28.87 38.83
CA PHE A 913 31.28 -29.42 39.44
C PHE A 913 32.17 -28.31 40.00
N SER A 914 32.67 -28.49 41.23
CA SER A 914 33.57 -27.53 41.88
C SER A 914 34.98 -28.08 41.95
N ASN A 915 35.92 -27.34 41.35
CA ASN A 915 37.36 -27.66 41.39
C ASN A 915 38.03 -27.31 42.73
N ILE A 916 37.31 -26.66 43.65
CA ILE A 916 37.79 -26.31 45.00
C ILE A 916 36.71 -26.68 46.03
N PRO A 917 36.36 -27.97 46.16
CA PRO A 917 35.32 -28.36 47.08
C PRO A 917 35.88 -28.28 48.50
N VAL A 918 35.40 -27.31 49.27
CA VAL A 918 35.69 -27.21 50.70
C VAL A 918 34.86 -28.28 51.40
N ASP A 919 35.51 -29.22 52.08
CA ASP A 919 34.78 -30.18 52.89
C ASP A 919 34.19 -29.54 54.17
N SER A 920 33.43 -30.32 54.93
CA SER A 920 32.81 -29.85 56.19
C SER A 920 33.79 -29.35 57.27
N GLN A 921 35.10 -29.43 57.04
CA GLN A 921 36.16 -28.97 57.95
C GLN A 921 37.04 -27.86 57.36
N GLY A 922 36.70 -27.32 56.18
CA GLY A 922 37.52 -26.28 55.55
C GLY A 922 38.66 -26.81 54.70
N LYS A 923 38.83 -28.14 54.56
CA LYS A 923 39.93 -28.74 53.80
C LYS A 923 39.57 -28.79 52.31
N THR A 924 40.51 -28.33 51.48
CA THR A 924 40.41 -28.39 50.02
C THR A 924 41.14 -29.61 49.50
N TRP A 925 40.61 -30.19 48.42
CA TRP A 925 41.20 -31.33 47.73
C TRP A 925 41.59 -30.93 46.30
N PRO A 926 42.73 -31.39 45.76
CA PRO A 926 43.18 -31.06 44.42
C PRO A 926 42.42 -31.89 43.39
N VAL A 927 41.16 -31.53 43.13
CA VAL A 927 40.27 -32.24 42.18
C VAL A 927 40.26 -31.55 40.81
N LYS A 928 39.84 -32.29 39.78
CA LYS A 928 39.67 -31.81 38.40
C LYS A 928 38.38 -32.36 37.80
N ASP A 929 37.84 -31.66 36.81
CA ASP A 929 36.75 -32.16 35.97
C ASP A 929 37.03 -33.60 35.52
N GLY A 930 36.05 -34.49 35.65
CA GLY A 930 36.19 -35.92 35.39
C GLY A 930 36.50 -36.77 36.62
N ASP A 931 36.95 -36.20 37.75
CA ASP A 931 37.23 -36.99 38.96
C ASP A 931 35.96 -37.61 39.53
N VAL A 932 35.92 -38.94 39.60
CA VAL A 932 34.73 -39.68 40.06
C VAL A 932 34.90 -40.21 41.48
N VAL A 933 36.03 -40.85 41.77
CA VAL A 933 36.24 -41.57 43.04
C VAL A 933 37.70 -41.62 43.45
N PHE A 934 37.94 -41.54 44.75
CA PHE A 934 39.21 -41.76 45.41
C PHE A 934 39.21 -43.16 46.01
N TYR A 935 40.21 -43.95 45.65
CA TYR A 935 40.51 -45.24 46.24
C TYR A 935 41.65 -45.14 47.26
N HIS A 936 41.57 -45.85 48.37
CA HIS A 936 42.72 -46.00 49.27
C HIS A 936 43.89 -46.67 48.53
N ALA A 937 45.09 -46.08 48.60
CA ALA A 937 46.28 -46.70 48.00
C ALA A 937 46.91 -47.79 48.90
N ASP A 938 46.52 -47.85 50.17
CA ASP A 938 47.02 -48.77 51.19
C ASP A 938 45.98 -49.80 51.67
N GLN A 939 44.74 -49.76 51.18
CA GLN A 939 43.67 -50.67 51.60
C GLN A 939 42.99 -51.36 50.42
N SER A 940 42.82 -52.66 50.55
CA SER A 940 42.25 -53.56 49.54
C SER A 940 41.01 -54.24 50.07
N SER A 941 40.07 -54.56 49.19
CA SER A 941 38.90 -55.39 49.52
C SER A 941 39.29 -56.77 50.07
N ARG A 942 40.52 -57.26 49.77
CA ARG A 942 41.04 -58.51 50.36
C ARG A 942 41.18 -58.44 51.87
N ASN A 943 41.45 -57.27 52.43
CA ASN A 943 41.61 -57.07 53.87
C ASN A 943 40.32 -57.39 54.64
N ASP A 944 39.16 -57.30 53.99
CA ASP A 944 37.86 -57.55 54.61
C ASP A 944 37.44 -59.03 54.56
N PHE A 945 38.15 -59.87 53.79
CA PHE A 945 37.85 -61.29 53.61
C PHE A 945 39.00 -62.24 53.97
N GLN A 946 40.15 -61.72 54.43
CA GLN A 946 41.20 -62.55 55.01
C GLN A 946 40.74 -63.04 56.39
N SER A 947 40.53 -64.35 56.55
CA SER A 947 40.28 -64.92 57.88
C SER A 947 41.53 -64.72 58.73
N GLN A 948 41.40 -63.98 59.83
CA GLN A 948 42.42 -63.97 60.88
C GLN A 948 42.53 -65.38 61.47
N VAL A 949 43.43 -66.19 60.91
CA VAL A 949 43.97 -67.36 61.61
C VAL A 949 45.34 -66.91 62.12
N PRO A 950 45.49 -66.63 63.42
CA PRO A 950 46.82 -66.46 63.99
C PRO A 950 47.49 -67.84 63.96
N HIS A 951 48.62 -67.96 63.24
CA HIS A 951 49.56 -69.05 63.43
C HIS A 951 50.50 -68.72 64.59
#